data_AF-A0AAV5D310-F1
#
_entry.id   AF-A0AAV5D310-F1
#
_cell.length_a   1.000
_cell.length_b   1.000
_cell.length_c   1.000
_cell.angle_alpha   90.00
_cell.angle_beta   90.00
_cell.angle_gamma   90.00
#
_symmetry.space_group_name_H-M   'P 1'
#
loop_
_entity.id
_entity.type
_entity.pdbx_description
1 polymer ?
#
loop_
_entity_poly.entity_id
_entity_poly.type
_entity_poly.pdbx_seq_one_letter_code
_entity_poly.pdbx_strand_id
1 'polypeptide(L)'
;MRPSVSSRPQSRRGAVPATAKLVVVAMALVVSSLCIPIAADARTTTLHYYRKHRIKHHRAASNDNGHMALPPAAEPAAVFPPDVKDAVPGGRGEKPCPPSRPSSNEAPAPARPPAFSLSKPPPPSPGKEPSHSRAKSPSYPPAEPPSPRHAPASTPSRSSPTKAPAPSLSPSKPPLHASPPYQPPKLAPAIPPMPSPQLSPAIPPVFSTIKPPQLAPAKPPTKAPALAPTNPPSPDAKNGSSGCGSNVLDVRAFGASGNGSDDDTRAFRAAWKAACKSGNATLLVPSDGVFTITSTIFAGPCKPGLTFQIDGVLMPPDGPASWPASDSRRQWIVFYKADGVTLAGKGTIEGNGEEWWELPCKPHRGPNGSTLPGPCDSPALIRFFVSNDVTVRGLRIENSPQFHLKFDACNRVSVDGLFVSSPAFSPNTDGIHVENTTAVQILNSRIYNGDDCVSIGSGCYGVHIENVTCGHGHGISIGSLGVRNTRACVSNVTVRNARILDSDNGVRIKTWQGGAGAVSDVEFAGIHMQNVKNCIVIDQYYCLGVGCANQSSAVRVAGVAYRDIRGTYNPRAGAPIRLACSDAVACTDITMAGVELVPASGTDGSIKGAQVADPFCWNAYGLMETQTLPPVYCLQEGRPESLQDQPTTC
;
A
#
# COMPACT_ATOMS: atom_id res chain seq x y z
N MET A 1 -48.60 -72.23 -35.70
CA MET A 1 -47.90 -70.98 -36.13
C MET A 1 -46.71 -70.81 -35.21
N ARG A 2 -45.45 -70.75 -35.69
CA ARG A 2 -44.75 -69.66 -36.42
C ARG A 2 -44.57 -68.37 -35.56
N PRO A 3 -43.33 -67.81 -35.48
CA PRO A 3 -42.58 -67.96 -34.23
C PRO A 3 -41.61 -66.81 -33.82
N SER A 4 -40.88 -67.05 -32.72
CA SER A 4 -39.50 -66.60 -32.38
C SER A 4 -39.20 -65.10 -32.18
N VAL A 5 -38.42 -64.61 -31.20
CA VAL A 5 -37.30 -65.14 -30.33
C VAL A 5 -35.89 -65.07 -30.97
N SER A 6 -34.90 -64.69 -30.13
CA SER A 6 -33.43 -64.85 -30.28
C SER A 6 -32.64 -63.90 -31.22
N SER A 7 -31.32 -63.72 -31.08
CA SER A 7 -30.45 -63.67 -29.86
C SER A 7 -28.95 -63.38 -30.19
N ARG A 8 -28.35 -62.41 -29.48
CA ARG A 8 -26.91 -62.30 -29.06
C ARG A 8 -25.77 -62.32 -30.15
N PRO A 9 -24.51 -61.93 -29.77
CA PRO A 9 -23.43 -61.61 -30.74
C PRO A 9 -22.18 -62.53 -30.70
N GLN A 10 -21.37 -62.50 -31.79
CA GLN A 10 -19.96 -62.96 -31.95
C GLN A 10 -19.46 -62.64 -33.41
N SER A 11 -18.18 -62.65 -33.84
CA SER A 11 -16.86 -62.44 -33.20
C SER A 11 -15.68 -62.50 -34.22
N ARG A 12 -14.60 -61.70 -34.02
CA ARG A 12 -13.17 -61.89 -34.45
C ARG A 12 -12.72 -61.83 -35.95
N ARG A 13 -11.64 -61.05 -36.16
CA ARG A 13 -10.39 -61.30 -36.96
C ARG A 13 -10.36 -61.15 -38.52
N GLY A 14 -9.17 -60.73 -39.02
CA GLY A 14 -8.75 -60.62 -40.45
C GLY A 14 -8.72 -59.16 -40.95
N ALA A 15 -7.69 -58.50 -41.52
CA ALA A 15 -6.33 -58.79 -42.08
C ALA A 15 -6.20 -58.73 -43.63
N VAL A 16 -5.87 -57.54 -44.19
CA VAL A 16 -4.68 -57.16 -45.03
C VAL A 16 -4.16 -58.18 -46.09
N PRO A 17 -3.79 -57.84 -47.38
CA PRO A 17 -3.16 -56.60 -47.91
C PRO A 17 -3.59 -56.11 -49.36
N ALA A 18 -2.75 -55.25 -49.98
CA ALA A 18 -2.61 -54.84 -51.41
C ALA A 18 -3.34 -53.53 -51.86
N THR A 19 -2.79 -52.65 -52.74
CA THR A 19 -1.53 -52.69 -53.54
C THR A 19 -0.88 -51.29 -53.75
N ALA A 20 0.44 -51.29 -53.97
CA ALA A 20 1.38 -50.15 -54.03
C ALA A 20 1.36 -49.22 -55.28
N LYS A 21 1.87 -47.97 -55.11
CA LYS A 21 3.04 -47.40 -55.85
C LYS A 21 3.48 -45.98 -55.40
N LEU A 22 4.79 -45.85 -55.12
CA LEU A 22 5.80 -44.76 -55.36
C LEU A 22 5.33 -43.33 -55.77
N VAL A 23 5.98 -42.19 -55.40
CA VAL A 23 7.43 -41.78 -55.33
C VAL A 23 7.56 -40.70 -54.20
N VAL A 24 8.46 -40.68 -53.18
CA VAL A 24 9.97 -40.63 -53.09
C VAL A 24 10.55 -39.22 -53.41
N VAL A 25 11.47 -38.56 -52.67
CA VAL A 25 12.10 -38.73 -51.33
C VAL A 25 12.54 -37.36 -50.76
N ALA A 26 12.81 -37.32 -49.44
CA ALA A 26 13.21 -36.18 -48.60
C ALA A 26 14.56 -35.48 -48.91
N MET A 27 14.87 -34.41 -48.15
CA MET A 27 16.16 -34.27 -47.44
C MET A 27 16.07 -33.33 -46.21
N ALA A 28 17.05 -33.43 -45.30
CA ALA A 28 17.15 -32.58 -44.10
C ALA A 28 18.60 -32.46 -43.57
N LEU A 29 18.86 -31.43 -42.75
CA LEU A 29 19.98 -31.23 -41.81
C LEU A 29 21.38 -30.77 -42.32
N VAL A 30 22.12 -30.22 -41.33
CA VAL A 30 23.58 -30.03 -41.17
C VAL A 30 24.24 -28.73 -41.70
N VAL A 31 25.19 -28.22 -40.90
CA VAL A 31 26.16 -27.12 -41.09
C VAL A 31 25.59 -25.68 -41.00
N SER A 32 26.27 -24.67 -40.42
CA SER A 32 26.91 -24.49 -39.09
C SER A 32 27.73 -23.19 -39.11
N SER A 33 27.65 -22.39 -38.04
CA SER A 33 28.65 -21.39 -37.59
C SER A 33 29.17 -20.32 -38.57
N LEU A 34 28.90 -19.03 -38.29
CA LEU A 34 29.92 -18.06 -37.81
C LEU A 34 29.40 -16.60 -37.64
N CYS A 35 30.12 -15.86 -36.78
CA CYS A 35 30.14 -14.40 -36.58
C CYS A 35 28.94 -13.70 -35.92
N ILE A 36 29.27 -12.59 -35.25
CA ILE A 36 28.39 -11.74 -34.42
C ILE A 36 28.45 -10.28 -34.96
N PRO A 37 28.04 -9.18 -34.27
CA PRO A 37 27.03 -8.27 -34.81
C PRO A 37 27.58 -6.90 -35.26
N ILE A 38 26.69 -6.05 -35.77
CA ILE A 38 26.74 -4.61 -35.48
C ILE A 38 25.40 -4.17 -34.90
N ALA A 39 25.44 -3.54 -33.73
CA ALA A 39 24.33 -2.83 -33.10
C ALA A 39 24.89 -1.59 -32.40
N ALA A 40 24.29 -0.43 -32.65
CA ALA A 40 24.43 0.81 -31.86
C ALA A 40 23.51 1.90 -32.44
N ASP A 41 23.03 2.89 -31.69
CA ASP A 41 22.65 2.97 -30.28
C ASP A 41 21.78 4.23 -30.09
N ALA A 42 20.91 4.25 -29.07
CA ALA A 42 20.59 5.39 -28.21
C ALA A 42 19.28 5.15 -27.43
N ARG A 43 19.32 4.48 -26.26
CA ARG A 43 18.42 4.71 -25.07
C ARG A 43 18.52 3.65 -23.94
N THR A 44 19.70 3.43 -23.33
CA THR A 44 19.77 2.79 -22.00
C THR A 44 20.93 3.30 -21.15
N THR A 45 20.71 4.30 -20.29
CA THR A 45 21.81 4.88 -19.47
C THR A 45 21.38 5.35 -18.07
N THR A 46 20.70 4.46 -17.31
CA THR A 46 20.51 4.66 -15.86
C THR A 46 20.55 3.34 -15.08
N LEU A 47 19.81 2.31 -15.52
CA LEU A 47 19.57 1.07 -14.78
C LEU A 47 20.78 0.14 -14.54
N HIS A 48 21.98 0.47 -15.03
CA HIS A 48 23.14 -0.46 -15.02
C HIS A 48 24.28 -0.06 -14.08
N TYR A 49 24.15 1.03 -13.32
CA TYR A 49 25.23 1.58 -12.50
C TYR A 49 25.52 0.74 -11.23
N TYR A 50 24.48 0.28 -10.53
CA TYR A 50 24.63 -0.38 -9.22
C TYR A 50 25.13 -1.83 -9.26
N ARG A 51 24.92 -2.57 -10.36
CA ARG A 51 25.20 -4.03 -10.40
C ARG A 51 26.69 -4.41 -10.58
N LYS A 52 27.61 -3.45 -10.80
CA LYS A 52 29.02 -3.74 -11.14
C LYS A 52 30.08 -3.44 -10.07
N HIS A 53 29.77 -2.70 -9.00
CA HIS A 53 30.81 -2.26 -8.05
C HIS A 53 31.09 -3.22 -6.87
N ARG A 54 30.30 -4.29 -6.66
CA ARG A 54 30.40 -5.16 -5.46
C ARG A 54 31.35 -6.37 -5.59
N ILE A 55 32.08 -6.54 -6.70
CA ILE A 55 32.83 -7.78 -7.03
C ILE A 55 34.36 -7.61 -7.10
N LYS A 56 34.90 -6.39 -6.94
CA LYS A 56 36.37 -6.15 -6.96
C LYS A 56 36.85 -5.23 -5.84
N HIS A 57 37.03 -5.77 -4.63
CA HIS A 57 38.07 -5.35 -3.66
C HIS A 57 38.12 -6.31 -2.44
N HIS A 58 38.68 -7.51 -2.59
CA HIS A 58 39.20 -8.31 -1.46
C HIS A 58 40.24 -9.36 -1.94
N ARG A 59 41.51 -8.97 -2.04
CA ARG A 59 42.68 -9.88 -2.01
C ARG A 59 44.01 -9.11 -1.94
N ALA A 60 44.55 -8.93 -0.73
CA ALA A 60 45.98 -8.72 -0.46
C ALA A 60 46.24 -8.69 1.07
N ALA A 61 47.31 -9.39 1.51
CA ALA A 61 47.98 -9.29 2.82
C ALA A 61 47.17 -9.57 4.11
N SER A 62 47.77 -9.97 5.24
CA SER A 62 48.97 -10.82 5.46
C SER A 62 48.99 -11.27 6.94
N ASN A 63 49.74 -12.32 7.26
CA ASN A 63 50.00 -12.83 8.61
C ASN A 63 50.52 -11.75 9.58
N ASP A 64 50.30 -11.93 10.89
CA ASP A 64 51.42 -12.29 11.78
C ASP A 64 50.99 -13.14 13.01
N ASN A 65 51.95 -13.57 13.82
CA ASN A 65 51.88 -14.61 14.85
C ASN A 65 51.80 -14.04 16.30
N GLY A 66 51.53 -14.87 17.32
CA GLY A 66 51.93 -14.51 18.69
C GLY A 66 51.32 -15.22 19.93
N HIS A 67 51.74 -16.46 20.21
CA HIS A 67 51.89 -17.08 21.56
C HIS A 67 50.73 -17.33 22.56
N MET A 68 50.93 -18.39 23.36
CA MET A 68 50.16 -18.84 24.53
C MET A 68 50.86 -18.43 25.85
N ALA A 69 50.12 -18.35 26.97
CA ALA A 69 50.62 -18.71 28.31
C ALA A 69 49.50 -18.93 29.36
N LEU A 70 49.56 -20.03 30.12
CA LEU A 70 48.80 -20.41 31.34
C LEU A 70 49.55 -21.61 32.00
N PRO A 71 49.28 -22.02 33.25
CA PRO A 71 48.90 -21.31 34.47
C PRO A 71 50.03 -21.50 35.55
N PRO A 72 49.81 -21.26 36.87
CA PRO A 72 49.18 -22.25 37.79
C PRO A 72 48.22 -21.57 38.82
N ALA A 73 47.63 -22.21 39.85
CA ALA A 73 47.05 -23.55 40.13
C ALA A 73 46.95 -23.72 41.67
N ALA A 74 46.09 -24.65 42.14
CA ALA A 74 45.96 -25.19 43.51
C ALA A 74 44.95 -24.54 44.52
N GLU A 75 44.44 -25.44 45.36
CA GLU A 75 43.33 -25.40 46.34
C GLU A 75 43.90 -25.52 47.80
N PRO A 76 43.17 -25.73 48.94
CA PRO A 76 41.79 -26.26 49.12
C PRO A 76 40.86 -25.74 50.25
N ALA A 77 39.57 -26.06 50.07
CA ALA A 77 38.47 -26.45 50.99
C ALA A 77 38.48 -26.21 52.53
N ALA A 78 37.27 -25.90 53.09
CA ALA A 78 36.67 -26.60 54.25
C ALA A 78 35.18 -26.23 54.59
N VAL A 79 34.29 -27.25 54.63
CA VAL A 79 33.28 -27.56 55.71
C VAL A 79 32.05 -26.64 56.02
N PHE A 80 30.84 -27.22 55.95
CA PHE A 80 29.54 -26.85 56.59
C PHE A 80 29.34 -27.66 57.92
N PRO A 81 28.27 -27.57 58.76
CA PRO A 81 26.95 -26.87 58.72
C PRO A 81 26.66 -26.11 60.08
N PRO A 82 25.43 -25.95 60.67
CA PRO A 82 24.03 -26.10 60.22
C PRO A 82 23.06 -24.91 60.54
N ASP A 83 21.77 -25.08 60.22
CA ASP A 83 20.63 -24.18 60.52
C ASP A 83 20.23 -24.08 62.01
N VAL A 84 19.61 -22.94 62.42
CA VAL A 84 18.45 -22.83 63.34
C VAL A 84 17.67 -21.51 63.02
N LYS A 85 16.41 -21.41 63.46
CA LYS A 85 15.38 -20.43 63.05
C LYS A 85 15.19 -19.21 63.98
N ASP A 86 14.59 -18.16 63.41
CA ASP A 86 13.59 -17.22 63.97
C ASP A 86 13.74 -16.67 65.42
N ALA A 87 14.18 -15.40 65.55
CA ALA A 87 13.66 -14.46 66.57
C ALA A 87 13.99 -12.98 66.23
N VAL A 88 13.04 -12.08 66.54
CA VAL A 88 13.11 -10.59 66.46
C VAL A 88 12.53 -10.11 67.81
N PRO A 89 13.11 -9.16 68.58
CA PRO A 89 13.36 -7.77 68.15
C PRO A 89 14.57 -7.03 68.76
N GLY A 90 14.79 -5.77 68.34
CA GLY A 90 15.61 -4.78 69.08
C GLY A 90 16.37 -3.80 68.18
N GLY A 91 15.91 -2.55 68.09
CA GLY A 91 16.47 -1.56 67.15
C GLY A 91 17.36 -0.47 67.75
N ARG A 92 18.44 -0.13 67.04
CA ARG A 92 19.16 1.17 67.00
C ARG A 92 20.32 1.04 65.99
N GLY A 93 20.52 1.90 64.99
CA GLY A 93 19.66 3.00 64.48
C GLY A 93 20.51 4.02 63.72
N GLU A 94 20.07 4.48 62.54
CA GLU A 94 20.77 5.54 61.79
C GLU A 94 19.81 6.43 60.99
N LYS A 95 20.32 7.52 60.41
CA LYS A 95 19.57 8.79 60.24
C LYS A 95 18.81 8.92 58.90
N PRO A 96 17.59 9.52 58.89
CA PRO A 96 16.88 9.87 57.65
C PRO A 96 17.32 11.23 57.08
N CYS A 97 17.25 11.35 55.75
CA CYS A 97 17.20 12.65 55.05
C CYS A 97 15.74 13.02 54.73
N PRO A 98 15.42 14.32 54.53
CA PRO A 98 14.08 14.83 54.85
C PRO A 98 13.06 14.82 53.70
N PRO A 99 11.75 14.75 54.01
CA PRO A 99 10.69 15.12 53.08
C PRO A 99 10.51 16.64 53.00
N SER A 100 10.33 17.19 51.80
CA SER A 100 9.96 18.59 51.60
C SER A 100 8.46 18.81 51.85
N ARG A 101 8.12 19.87 52.62
CA ARG A 101 6.74 20.31 52.84
C ARG A 101 6.22 21.12 51.66
N PRO A 102 4.89 21.13 51.40
CA PRO A 102 4.26 22.16 50.58
C PRO A 102 4.17 23.50 51.34
N SER A 103 4.06 24.59 50.59
CA SER A 103 3.61 25.90 51.11
C SER A 103 2.65 26.53 50.12
N SER A 104 1.55 27.08 50.62
CA SER A 104 0.67 27.99 49.88
C SER A 104 1.27 29.40 49.88
N ASN A 105 0.89 30.23 48.90
CA ASN A 105 0.00 31.38 49.11
C ASN A 105 -0.33 32.09 47.77
N GLU A 106 -1.27 33.03 47.85
CA GLU A 106 -2.13 33.64 46.82
C GLU A 106 -1.49 34.21 45.54
N ALA A 107 -2.36 34.48 44.55
CA ALA A 107 -2.03 35.00 43.23
C ALA A 107 -2.44 36.47 43.01
N PRO A 108 -1.73 37.22 42.14
CA PRO A 108 -2.21 38.48 41.59
C PRO A 108 -3.03 38.28 40.29
N ALA A 109 -3.90 39.27 39.99
CA ALA A 109 -4.80 39.29 38.84
C ALA A 109 -4.09 39.56 37.48
N PRO A 110 -4.71 39.26 36.32
CA PRO A 110 -4.00 39.16 35.05
C PRO A 110 -3.63 40.52 34.42
N ALA A 111 -2.42 40.60 33.87
CA ALA A 111 -1.95 41.73 33.08
C ALA A 111 -2.55 41.73 31.66
N ARG A 112 -2.83 42.93 31.15
CA ARG A 112 -3.48 43.20 29.85
C ARG A 112 -2.51 42.96 28.68
N PRO A 113 -2.94 42.41 27.53
CA PRO A 113 -2.06 42.20 26.38
C PRO A 113 -1.58 43.54 25.78
N PRO A 114 -0.31 43.65 25.33
CA PRO A 114 0.16 44.80 24.56
C PRO A 114 -0.46 44.81 23.15
N ALA A 115 -0.68 46.00 22.62
CA ALA A 115 -1.37 46.20 21.33
C ALA A 115 -0.45 46.01 20.11
N PHE A 116 -1.05 45.73 18.96
CA PHE A 116 -0.37 45.79 17.66
C PHE A 116 0.15 47.20 17.38
N SER A 117 1.38 47.29 16.83
CA SER A 117 1.88 48.48 16.15
C SER A 117 2.46 48.07 14.80
N LEU A 118 1.91 48.64 13.72
CA LEU A 118 2.35 48.37 12.35
C LEU A 118 3.66 49.11 12.05
N SER A 119 4.69 48.38 11.62
CA SER A 119 5.96 48.93 11.16
C SER A 119 6.12 48.68 9.66
N LYS A 120 6.30 49.74 8.86
CA LYS A 120 6.55 49.62 7.41
C LYS A 120 7.93 49.00 7.14
N PRO A 121 8.08 48.18 6.07
CA PRO A 121 9.39 47.79 5.56
C PRO A 121 10.11 49.00 4.91
N PRO A 122 11.45 49.07 4.99
CA PRO A 122 12.25 50.08 4.29
C PRO A 122 12.35 49.80 2.77
N PRO A 123 12.64 50.81 1.93
CA PRO A 123 12.75 50.65 0.48
C PRO A 123 14.08 50.02 0.05
N PRO A 124 14.15 49.34 -1.11
CA PRO A 124 15.40 48.90 -1.72
C PRO A 124 16.20 50.08 -2.30
N SER A 125 17.51 49.93 -2.42
CA SER A 125 18.42 50.86 -3.12
C SER A 125 19.65 50.12 -3.66
N PRO A 126 20.31 50.62 -4.73
CA PRO A 126 21.04 49.77 -5.67
C PRO A 126 22.48 49.43 -5.22
N GLY A 127 22.97 48.27 -5.67
CA GLY A 127 24.29 47.75 -5.34
C GLY A 127 25.39 48.07 -6.37
N LYS A 128 26.58 47.49 -6.14
CA LYS A 128 27.71 47.36 -7.07
C LYS A 128 28.53 46.11 -6.70
N GLU A 129 29.26 45.57 -7.67
CA GLU A 129 30.15 44.42 -7.51
C GLU A 129 31.38 44.73 -6.64
N PRO A 130 32.12 43.69 -6.21
CA PRO A 130 33.52 43.64 -6.64
C PRO A 130 33.91 42.33 -7.36
N SER A 131 34.81 42.47 -8.32
CA SER A 131 35.41 41.40 -9.12
C SER A 131 36.47 40.57 -8.36
N HIS A 132 36.72 39.34 -8.80
CA HIS A 132 38.10 38.87 -9.07
C HIS A 132 38.11 37.71 -10.09
N SER A 133 39.30 37.31 -10.56
CA SER A 133 39.50 36.84 -11.94
C SER A 133 40.20 35.48 -12.10
N ARG A 134 39.77 34.69 -13.12
CA ARG A 134 40.57 33.77 -13.99
C ARG A 134 41.41 32.66 -13.30
N ALA A 135 41.52 31.41 -13.79
CA ALA A 135 41.13 30.73 -15.04
C ALA A 135 41.12 29.18 -14.76
N LYS A 136 41.07 28.20 -15.69
CA LYS A 136 41.09 28.12 -17.17
C LYS A 136 40.54 26.75 -17.62
N SER A 137 39.67 26.66 -18.63
CA SER A 137 39.44 25.45 -19.46
C SER A 137 38.57 25.75 -20.70
N PRO A 138 38.59 24.90 -21.76
CA PRO A 138 38.41 25.37 -23.14
C PRO A 138 37.01 25.20 -23.77
N SER A 139 36.83 25.86 -24.90
CA SER A 139 35.62 25.95 -25.72
C SER A 139 35.80 25.35 -27.12
N TYR A 140 34.74 24.78 -27.70
CA TYR A 140 34.56 24.61 -29.17
C TYR A 140 33.12 25.02 -29.57
N PRO A 141 32.85 25.37 -30.85
CA PRO A 141 31.69 26.19 -31.24
C PRO A 141 30.43 25.40 -31.67
N PRO A 142 29.26 26.06 -31.76
CA PRO A 142 28.04 25.47 -32.32
C PRO A 142 28.07 25.34 -33.85
N ALA A 143 27.24 24.45 -34.40
CA ALA A 143 27.12 24.19 -35.84
C ALA A 143 25.88 24.86 -36.48
N GLU A 144 25.92 25.05 -37.80
CA GLU A 144 24.94 25.81 -38.60
C GLU A 144 23.72 24.99 -39.04
N PRO A 145 22.58 25.65 -39.37
CA PRO A 145 21.47 25.03 -40.10
C PRO A 145 21.69 25.08 -41.63
N PRO A 146 21.25 24.06 -42.40
CA PRO A 146 21.47 24.00 -43.85
C PRO A 146 20.53 24.89 -44.67
N SER A 147 21.04 25.49 -45.75
CA SER A 147 20.29 26.34 -46.68
C SER A 147 19.71 25.58 -47.89
N PRO A 148 18.51 25.95 -48.41
CA PRO A 148 18.02 25.48 -49.70
C PRO A 148 18.66 26.24 -50.88
N ARG A 149 18.56 25.70 -52.11
CA ARG A 149 19.17 26.29 -53.33
C ARG A 149 18.15 26.60 -54.43
N HIS A 150 18.33 27.80 -55.01
CA HIS A 150 17.96 28.27 -56.36
C HIS A 150 16.49 28.21 -56.84
N ALA A 151 16.00 29.38 -57.26
CA ALA A 151 14.90 29.55 -58.22
C ALA A 151 15.44 29.54 -59.68
N PRO A 152 14.56 29.71 -60.69
CA PRO A 152 14.53 31.03 -61.34
C PRO A 152 13.11 31.60 -61.52
N ALA A 153 13.01 32.81 -62.09
CA ALA A 153 11.83 33.67 -62.02
C ALA A 153 11.00 33.75 -63.32
N SER A 154 9.75 34.19 -63.17
CA SER A 154 9.02 35.00 -64.16
C SER A 154 7.95 35.86 -63.45
N THR A 155 7.46 36.92 -64.10
CA THR A 155 6.67 38.00 -63.46
C THR A 155 5.25 38.11 -64.09
N PRO A 156 4.46 39.21 -63.98
CA PRO A 156 3.21 39.12 -63.23
C PRO A 156 1.93 39.45 -64.05
N SER A 157 0.76 38.98 -63.60
CA SER A 157 -0.51 39.52 -64.11
C SER A 157 -1.62 39.63 -63.05
N ARG A 158 -2.45 40.63 -63.29
CA ARG A 158 -3.42 41.29 -62.40
C ARG A 158 -4.82 40.68 -62.57
N SER A 159 -5.74 41.07 -61.68
CA SER A 159 -7.21 41.06 -61.81
C SER A 159 -8.01 39.85 -61.30
N SER A 160 -8.96 40.18 -60.42
CA SER A 160 -10.29 39.54 -60.27
C SER A 160 -11.31 40.38 -61.08
N PRO A 161 -12.62 40.05 -61.13
CA PRO A 161 -13.33 38.83 -60.72
C PRO A 161 -14.23 38.25 -61.86
N THR A 162 -14.95 37.13 -61.65
CA THR A 162 -16.41 37.01 -61.93
C THR A 162 -17.02 35.60 -61.68
N LYS A 163 -18.37 35.58 -61.66
CA LYS A 163 -19.36 34.48 -61.60
C LYS A 163 -19.00 33.10 -62.19
N ALA A 164 -19.65 32.08 -61.62
CA ALA A 164 -19.81 30.72 -62.16
C ALA A 164 -20.69 30.67 -63.44
N PRO A 165 -20.65 29.54 -64.19
CA PRO A 165 -21.75 28.56 -64.05
C PRO A 165 -21.27 27.11 -63.81
N ALA A 166 -22.22 26.17 -63.75
CA ALA A 166 -22.00 24.75 -63.46
C ALA A 166 -21.37 23.96 -64.62
N PRO A 167 -21.01 22.68 -64.39
CA PRO A 167 -21.82 21.64 -65.02
C PRO A 167 -22.35 20.58 -64.06
N SER A 168 -23.43 19.92 -64.48
CA SER A 168 -24.01 18.73 -63.85
C SER A 168 -23.25 17.45 -64.23
N LEU A 169 -23.17 16.48 -63.31
CA LEU A 169 -23.56 15.08 -63.56
C LEU A 169 -23.62 14.29 -62.26
N SER A 170 -24.64 13.44 -62.12
CA SER A 170 -24.95 12.66 -60.91
C SER A 170 -24.81 11.16 -61.14
N PRO A 171 -24.38 10.38 -60.14
CA PRO A 171 -24.79 8.98 -59.99
C PRO A 171 -25.93 8.83 -58.97
N SER A 172 -26.80 7.86 -59.23
CA SER A 172 -28.04 7.58 -58.50
C SER A 172 -27.84 7.05 -57.06
N LYS A 173 -28.72 7.49 -56.15
CA LYS A 173 -28.85 6.99 -54.77
C LYS A 173 -29.67 5.68 -54.73
N PRO A 174 -29.21 4.60 -54.08
CA PRO A 174 -30.01 3.37 -53.89
C PRO A 174 -31.15 3.58 -52.88
N PRO A 175 -32.22 2.76 -52.91
CA PRO A 175 -33.46 3.01 -52.18
C PRO A 175 -33.37 2.72 -50.68
N LEU A 176 -34.19 3.46 -49.90
CA LEU A 176 -34.45 3.18 -48.49
C LEU A 176 -35.45 2.01 -48.38
N HIS A 177 -35.00 0.87 -47.86
CA HIS A 177 -35.92 -0.14 -47.32
C HIS A 177 -36.36 0.25 -45.91
N ALA A 178 -37.66 0.46 -45.73
CA ALA A 178 -38.23 0.68 -44.40
C ALA A 178 -38.15 -0.60 -43.56
N SER A 179 -37.55 -0.50 -42.37
CA SER A 179 -37.66 -1.55 -41.36
C SER A 179 -39.10 -1.61 -40.81
N PRO A 180 -39.65 -2.80 -40.50
CA PRO A 180 -40.97 -2.90 -39.89
C PRO A 180 -40.97 -2.30 -38.46
N PRO A 181 -42.13 -1.81 -37.96
CA PRO A 181 -42.23 -1.28 -36.62
C PRO A 181 -41.93 -2.35 -35.57
N TYR A 182 -41.11 -2.00 -34.58
CA TYR A 182 -40.73 -2.87 -33.47
C TYR A 182 -41.97 -3.17 -32.60
N GLN A 183 -42.45 -4.42 -32.62
CA GLN A 183 -43.42 -4.88 -31.62
C GLN A 183 -42.67 -5.29 -30.34
N PRO A 184 -43.07 -4.82 -29.15
CA PRO A 184 -42.53 -5.34 -27.90
C PRO A 184 -42.87 -6.84 -27.77
N PRO A 185 -41.98 -7.66 -27.19
CA PRO A 185 -42.24 -9.07 -27.01
C PRO A 185 -43.47 -9.30 -26.11
N LYS A 186 -44.39 -10.17 -26.54
CA LYS A 186 -45.50 -10.61 -25.68
C LYS A 186 -44.93 -11.27 -24.42
N LEU A 187 -45.39 -10.85 -23.25
CA LEU A 187 -45.13 -11.58 -22.01
C LEU A 187 -45.63 -13.02 -22.16
N ALA A 188 -44.79 -13.99 -21.79
CA ALA A 188 -45.27 -15.33 -21.50
C ALA A 188 -46.18 -15.28 -20.25
N PRO A 189 -47.21 -16.13 -20.14
CA PRO A 189 -48.01 -16.22 -18.92
C PRO A 189 -47.12 -16.54 -17.71
N ALA A 190 -47.40 -15.89 -16.58
CA ALA A 190 -46.67 -16.16 -15.35
C ALA A 190 -46.84 -17.62 -14.93
N ILE A 191 -45.73 -18.34 -14.75
CA ILE A 191 -45.74 -19.68 -14.15
C ILE A 191 -46.13 -19.49 -12.68
N PRO A 192 -47.19 -20.16 -12.17
CA PRO A 192 -47.57 -20.06 -10.77
C PRO A 192 -46.42 -20.58 -9.87
N PRO A 193 -46.20 -19.98 -8.70
CA PRO A 193 -45.09 -20.37 -7.83
C PRO A 193 -45.23 -21.83 -7.38
N MET A 194 -44.15 -22.59 -7.54
CA MET A 194 -44.02 -23.92 -6.94
C MET A 194 -44.21 -23.80 -5.42
N PRO A 195 -45.00 -24.68 -4.77
CA PRO A 195 -45.23 -24.60 -3.34
C PRO A 195 -43.91 -24.78 -2.58
N SER A 196 -43.63 -23.88 -1.65
CA SER A 196 -42.44 -23.95 -0.81
C SER A 196 -42.45 -25.23 0.03
N PRO A 197 -41.30 -25.93 0.20
CA PRO A 197 -41.23 -27.03 1.14
C PRO A 197 -41.52 -26.50 2.55
N GLN A 198 -42.47 -27.12 3.25
CA GLN A 198 -42.77 -26.77 4.63
C GLN A 198 -41.55 -27.08 5.51
N LEU A 199 -40.92 -26.04 6.07
CA LEU A 199 -40.00 -26.23 7.19
C LEU A 199 -40.81 -26.64 8.42
N SER A 200 -40.50 -27.80 8.98
CA SER A 200 -40.96 -28.20 10.32
C SER A 200 -40.54 -27.13 11.34
N PRO A 201 -41.36 -26.85 12.37
CA PRO A 201 -41.04 -25.84 13.38
C PRO A 201 -39.74 -26.19 14.10
N ALA A 202 -38.88 -25.17 14.27
CA ALA A 202 -37.59 -25.35 14.93
C ALA A 202 -37.76 -25.70 16.41
N ILE A 203 -37.22 -26.85 16.81
CA ILE A 203 -37.17 -27.26 18.22
C ILE A 203 -36.16 -26.32 18.94
N PRO A 204 -36.53 -25.68 20.06
CA PRO A 204 -35.62 -24.81 20.79
C PRO A 204 -34.44 -25.63 21.37
N PRO A 205 -33.22 -25.06 21.44
CA PRO A 205 -32.05 -25.80 21.90
C PRO A 205 -32.15 -26.13 23.39
N VAL A 206 -32.26 -27.43 23.71
CA VAL A 206 -32.18 -27.93 25.08
C VAL A 206 -30.75 -27.81 25.58
N PHE A 207 -30.52 -26.96 26.59
CA PHE A 207 -29.24 -26.86 27.29
C PHE A 207 -28.98 -28.13 28.12
N SER A 208 -28.29 -29.10 27.53
CA SER A 208 -27.77 -30.27 28.23
C SER A 208 -26.40 -29.95 28.85
N THR A 209 -26.32 -29.95 30.18
CA THR A 209 -25.08 -29.69 30.92
C THR A 209 -24.15 -30.91 30.92
N ILE A 210 -23.41 -31.12 29.82
CA ILE A 210 -22.41 -32.19 29.73
C ILE A 210 -21.12 -31.75 30.42
N LYS A 211 -20.79 -32.42 31.53
CA LYS A 211 -19.57 -32.23 32.31
C LYS A 211 -18.33 -32.71 31.53
N PRO A 212 -17.19 -32.00 31.55
CA PRO A 212 -15.97 -32.47 30.89
C PRO A 212 -15.47 -33.82 31.43
N PRO A 213 -14.93 -34.71 30.58
CA PRO A 213 -14.36 -35.98 31.02
C PRO A 213 -13.06 -35.77 31.80
N GLN A 214 -12.94 -36.42 32.97
CA GLN A 214 -11.68 -36.49 33.71
C GLN A 214 -10.76 -37.52 33.06
N LEU A 215 -9.56 -37.12 32.62
CA LEU A 215 -8.50 -38.08 32.31
C LEU A 215 -7.90 -38.63 33.61
N ALA A 216 -7.73 -39.95 33.68
CA ALA A 216 -6.99 -40.61 34.74
C ALA A 216 -5.46 -40.43 34.54
N PRO A 217 -4.66 -40.37 35.62
CA PRO A 217 -3.22 -40.15 35.53
C PRO A 217 -2.47 -41.38 34.97
N ALA A 218 -1.63 -41.16 33.96
CA ALA A 218 -0.76 -42.19 33.40
C ALA A 218 0.49 -42.42 34.28
N LYS A 219 0.97 -43.68 34.31
CA LYS A 219 2.11 -44.13 35.12
C LYS A 219 3.45 -43.72 34.45
N PRO A 220 4.46 -43.24 35.20
CA PRO A 220 5.68 -42.69 34.61
C PRO A 220 6.64 -43.77 34.07
N PRO A 221 7.37 -43.51 32.95
CA PRO A 221 8.45 -44.36 32.46
C PRO A 221 9.76 -44.16 33.23
N THR A 222 10.72 -45.06 33.01
CA THR A 222 11.97 -45.21 33.78
C THR A 222 13.12 -44.28 33.34
N LYS A 223 14.07 -44.04 34.26
CA LYS A 223 15.27 -43.19 34.05
C LYS A 223 16.32 -43.84 33.14
N ALA A 224 16.94 -43.04 32.25
CA ALA A 224 18.41 -42.91 32.07
C ALA A 224 18.74 -42.09 30.79
N PRO A 225 19.95 -41.50 30.67
CA PRO A 225 20.67 -40.64 31.60
C PRO A 225 20.66 -39.17 31.11
N ALA A 226 21.07 -38.22 31.95
CA ALA A 226 21.03 -36.79 31.61
C ALA A 226 22.29 -36.30 30.86
N LEU A 227 22.09 -35.57 29.76
CA LEU A 227 23.08 -34.62 29.21
C LEU A 227 22.72 -33.21 29.70
N ALA A 228 23.72 -32.43 30.10
CA ALA A 228 23.51 -31.15 30.76
C ALA A 228 23.11 -30.03 29.76
N PRO A 229 22.05 -29.25 30.03
CA PRO A 229 21.76 -28.05 29.25
C PRO A 229 22.74 -26.93 29.61
N THR A 230 23.50 -26.43 28.63
CA THR A 230 24.34 -25.25 28.79
C THR A 230 23.48 -23.98 28.76
N ASN A 231 23.40 -23.29 29.90
CA ASN A 231 22.76 -21.97 29.95
C ASN A 231 23.56 -20.96 29.11
N PRO A 232 22.93 -20.16 28.23
CA PRO A 232 23.60 -19.02 27.61
C PRO A 232 23.95 -17.98 28.69
N PRO A 233 25.12 -17.32 28.62
CA PRO A 233 25.52 -16.34 29.63
C PRO A 233 24.58 -15.13 29.62
N SER A 234 24.20 -14.68 30.82
CA SER A 234 23.60 -13.36 30.99
C SER A 234 24.67 -12.29 30.74
N PRO A 235 24.37 -11.18 30.04
CA PRO A 235 25.29 -10.07 29.93
C PRO A 235 25.39 -9.36 31.29
N ASP A 236 26.55 -9.48 31.95
CA ASP A 236 26.84 -8.75 33.18
C ASP A 236 26.94 -7.25 32.89
N ALA A 237 25.92 -6.50 33.32
CA ALA A 237 25.94 -5.05 33.28
C ALA A 237 26.94 -4.51 34.32
N LYS A 238 28.21 -4.37 33.91
CA LYS A 238 29.25 -3.73 34.73
C LYS A 238 28.85 -2.28 35.03
N ASN A 239 28.38 -2.07 36.26
CA ASN A 239 27.91 -0.79 36.75
C ASN A 239 29.04 0.25 36.73
N GLY A 240 28.88 1.31 35.93
CA GLY A 240 29.93 2.31 35.69
C GLY A 240 29.37 3.68 35.33
N SER A 241 29.57 4.64 36.23
CA SER A 241 29.24 6.07 36.11
C SER A 241 27.75 6.42 35.96
N SER A 242 27.19 7.04 37.01
CA SER A 242 25.85 7.64 37.03
C SER A 242 25.81 8.97 36.27
N GLY A 243 25.99 8.93 34.95
CA GLY A 243 25.51 9.99 34.07
C GLY A 243 23.99 9.95 33.93
N CYS A 244 23.36 11.07 33.58
CA CYS A 244 21.95 11.10 33.13
C CYS A 244 21.87 10.56 31.68
N GLY A 245 22.27 9.30 31.50
CA GLY A 245 22.40 8.66 30.20
C GLY A 245 21.04 8.43 29.54
N SER A 246 20.94 8.80 28.26
CA SER A 246 19.84 8.38 27.40
C SER A 246 19.78 6.85 27.36
N ASN A 247 18.61 6.29 27.66
CA ASN A 247 18.36 4.85 27.74
C ASN A 247 18.32 4.21 26.35
N VAL A 248 19.48 4.16 25.68
CA VAL A 248 19.67 3.71 24.30
C VAL A 248 20.19 2.27 24.29
N LEU A 249 19.52 1.43 23.49
CA LEU A 249 19.81 0.01 23.32
C LEU A 249 20.15 -0.22 21.84
N ASP A 250 21.42 -0.07 21.47
CA ASP A 250 21.93 -0.42 20.13
C ASP A 250 21.80 -1.93 19.90
N VAL A 251 21.21 -2.35 18.78
CA VAL A 251 21.02 -3.79 18.44
C VAL A 251 22.33 -4.58 18.42
N ARG A 252 23.47 -3.95 18.15
CA ARG A 252 24.81 -4.59 18.18
C ARG A 252 25.20 -5.02 19.58
N ALA A 253 24.76 -4.32 20.63
CA ALA A 253 24.95 -4.73 22.03
C ALA A 253 24.19 -6.03 22.39
N PHE A 254 23.27 -6.47 21.53
CA PHE A 254 22.54 -7.73 21.63
C PHE A 254 23.02 -8.79 20.62
N GLY A 255 24.13 -8.52 19.93
CA GLY A 255 24.79 -9.46 19.00
C GLY A 255 24.38 -9.35 17.54
N ALA A 256 23.78 -8.22 17.11
CA ALA A 256 23.56 -7.96 15.70
C ALA A 256 24.90 -7.63 14.99
N SER A 257 25.12 -8.16 13.78
CA SER A 257 26.33 -7.89 12.99
C SER A 257 26.17 -6.68 12.06
N GLY A 258 24.97 -6.44 11.53
CA GLY A 258 24.67 -5.27 10.69
C GLY A 258 25.41 -5.23 9.34
N ASN A 259 25.79 -6.40 8.81
CA ASN A 259 26.50 -6.54 7.54
C ASN A 259 25.60 -6.77 6.30
N GLY A 260 24.30 -6.92 6.50
CA GLY A 260 23.28 -7.18 5.48
C GLY A 260 23.25 -8.61 4.93
N SER A 261 23.98 -9.55 5.53
CA SER A 261 23.97 -10.98 5.15
C SER A 261 23.56 -11.93 6.26
N ASP A 262 23.79 -11.57 7.52
CA ASP A 262 23.52 -12.46 8.66
C ASP A 262 22.10 -12.26 9.20
N ASP A 263 21.57 -13.27 9.92
CA ASP A 263 20.26 -13.17 10.58
C ASP A 263 20.35 -12.45 11.93
N ASP A 264 20.11 -11.14 11.94
CA ASP A 264 20.12 -10.29 13.13
C ASP A 264 18.87 -10.48 14.02
N THR A 265 17.89 -11.30 13.60
CA THR A 265 16.58 -11.47 14.25
C THR A 265 16.67 -11.75 15.75
N ARG A 266 17.66 -12.56 16.17
CA ARG A 266 17.86 -12.91 17.59
C ARG A 266 18.22 -11.69 18.42
N ALA A 267 19.10 -10.84 17.91
CA ALA A 267 19.55 -9.63 18.58
C ALA A 267 18.40 -8.60 18.67
N PHE A 268 17.67 -8.39 17.57
CA PHE A 268 16.49 -7.51 17.55
C PHE A 268 15.41 -7.94 18.57
N ARG A 269 15.09 -9.24 18.63
CA ARG A 269 14.11 -9.78 19.59
C ARG A 269 14.59 -9.64 21.04
N ALA A 270 15.89 -9.77 21.30
CA ALA A 270 16.47 -9.55 22.64
C ALA A 270 16.48 -8.07 23.04
N ALA A 271 16.89 -7.18 22.13
CA ALA A 271 16.96 -5.74 22.32
C ALA A 271 15.57 -5.13 22.55
N TRP A 272 14.55 -5.53 21.77
CA TRP A 272 13.16 -5.16 22.02
C TRP A 272 12.69 -5.58 23.41
N LYS A 273 12.94 -6.85 23.80
CA LYS A 273 12.55 -7.39 25.10
C LYS A 273 13.21 -6.66 26.28
N ALA A 274 14.38 -6.07 26.08
CA ALA A 274 15.02 -5.18 27.05
C ALA A 274 14.37 -3.78 27.05
N ALA A 275 14.31 -3.11 25.90
CA ALA A 275 13.79 -1.74 25.76
C ALA A 275 12.34 -1.60 26.26
N CYS A 276 11.48 -2.54 25.86
CA CYS A 276 10.07 -2.66 26.24
C CYS A 276 9.86 -2.78 27.77
N LYS A 277 10.85 -3.30 28.51
CA LYS A 277 10.83 -3.40 29.98
C LYS A 277 11.43 -2.20 30.70
N SER A 278 12.20 -1.36 30.03
CA SER A 278 12.93 -0.25 30.66
C SER A 278 12.06 0.99 30.82
N GLY A 279 11.38 1.41 29.75
CA GLY A 279 10.59 2.65 29.69
C GLY A 279 11.45 3.87 29.36
N ASN A 280 10.88 4.86 28.65
CA ASN A 280 11.61 6.00 28.06
C ASN A 280 12.89 5.53 27.34
N ALA A 281 12.78 4.47 26.55
CA ALA A 281 13.89 3.70 26.01
C ALA A 281 13.96 3.84 24.48
N THR A 282 15.17 3.93 23.94
CA THR A 282 15.40 3.95 22.48
C THR A 282 16.07 2.66 22.05
N LEU A 283 15.32 1.76 21.41
CA LEU A 283 15.90 0.66 20.63
C LEU A 283 16.49 1.24 19.34
N LEU A 284 17.81 1.17 19.15
CA LEU A 284 18.51 1.84 18.05
C LEU A 284 19.02 0.84 17.01
N VAL A 285 18.64 1.07 15.75
CA VAL A 285 19.30 0.52 14.56
C VAL A 285 20.20 1.61 13.98
N PRO A 286 21.53 1.51 14.15
CA PRO A 286 22.47 2.60 13.91
C PRO A 286 22.74 2.82 12.42
N SER A 287 23.07 4.07 12.05
CA SER A 287 23.17 4.56 10.68
C SER A 287 24.29 3.97 9.82
N ASP A 288 25.24 3.25 10.43
CA ASP A 288 26.39 2.63 9.79
C ASP A 288 26.16 1.15 9.43
N GLY A 289 25.02 0.56 9.79
CA GLY A 289 24.71 -0.86 9.55
C GLY A 289 23.52 -1.12 8.62
N VAL A 290 23.54 -2.30 8.01
CA VAL A 290 22.46 -2.90 7.23
C VAL A 290 22.04 -4.19 7.93
N PHE A 291 20.82 -4.26 8.44
CA PHE A 291 20.39 -5.34 9.31
C PHE A 291 19.32 -6.21 8.62
N THR A 292 19.54 -7.52 8.59
CA THR A 292 18.62 -8.47 7.95
C THR A 292 17.88 -9.26 9.03
N ILE A 293 16.54 -9.19 9.05
CA ILE A 293 15.71 -9.93 10.02
C ILE A 293 14.55 -10.68 9.34
N THR A 294 14.16 -11.84 9.87
CA THR A 294 13.00 -12.62 9.39
C THR A 294 11.70 -12.16 10.06
N SER A 295 10.55 -12.76 9.69
CA SER A 295 9.22 -12.38 10.19
C SER A 295 9.20 -12.38 11.73
N THR A 296 8.89 -11.22 12.32
CA THR A 296 9.09 -10.98 13.76
C THR A 296 7.93 -10.19 14.36
N ILE A 297 7.38 -10.75 15.44
CA ILE A 297 6.36 -10.10 16.26
C ILE A 297 7.04 -9.41 17.46
N PHE A 298 7.10 -8.08 17.41
CA PHE A 298 7.48 -7.22 18.51
C PHE A 298 6.26 -7.00 19.41
N ALA A 299 6.06 -7.93 20.34
CA ALA A 299 4.92 -7.92 21.26
C ALA A 299 5.18 -7.04 22.50
N GLY A 300 4.14 -6.34 22.95
CA GLY A 300 4.07 -5.72 24.28
C GLY A 300 3.26 -6.58 25.28
N PRO A 301 2.69 -5.98 26.35
CA PRO A 301 2.71 -4.55 26.66
C PRO A 301 4.11 -4.06 27.02
N CYS A 302 4.42 -2.81 26.66
CA CYS A 302 5.67 -2.14 27.00
C CYS A 302 5.44 -1.02 28.02
N LYS A 303 6.50 -0.60 28.70
CA LYS A 303 6.49 0.67 29.42
C LYS A 303 6.42 1.84 28.41
N PRO A 304 5.77 2.96 28.77
CA PRO A 304 5.63 4.11 27.89
C PRO A 304 6.97 4.74 27.51
N GLY A 305 6.96 5.51 26.41
CA GLY A 305 8.14 6.21 25.90
C GLY A 305 9.13 5.30 25.19
N LEU A 306 8.72 4.11 24.75
CA LEU A 306 9.54 3.26 23.89
C LEU A 306 9.60 3.84 22.47
N THR A 307 10.80 4.22 22.04
CA THR A 307 11.11 4.55 20.65
C THR A 307 11.89 3.41 20.03
N PHE A 308 11.44 2.91 18.87
CA PHE A 308 12.25 2.11 17.96
C PHE A 308 12.79 3.06 16.89
N GLN A 309 14.07 3.38 16.99
CA GLN A 309 14.77 4.34 16.15
C GLN A 309 15.59 3.61 15.08
N ILE A 310 15.22 3.78 13.81
CA ILE A 310 15.90 3.18 12.66
C ILE A 310 16.58 4.29 11.87
N ASP A 311 17.90 4.42 12.06
CA ASP A 311 18.74 5.36 11.30
C ASP A 311 19.62 4.67 10.25
N GLY A 312 19.81 3.34 10.37
CA GLY A 312 20.44 2.49 9.35
C GLY A 312 19.45 1.92 8.33
N VAL A 313 19.80 0.77 7.74
CA VAL A 313 18.88 0.00 6.88
C VAL A 313 18.38 -1.24 7.62
N LEU A 314 17.09 -1.52 7.56
CA LEU A 314 16.47 -2.76 8.05
C LEU A 314 15.71 -3.43 6.90
N MET A 315 15.98 -4.71 6.64
CA MET A 315 15.41 -5.42 5.48
C MET A 315 15.09 -6.91 5.74
N PRO A 316 14.15 -7.52 4.99
CA PRO A 316 13.86 -8.95 5.05
C PRO A 316 14.87 -9.78 4.24
N PRO A 317 14.83 -11.13 4.36
CA PRO A 317 15.43 -12.02 3.37
C PRO A 317 14.98 -11.69 1.94
N ASP A 318 15.89 -11.82 0.98
CA ASP A 318 15.68 -11.42 -0.41
C ASP A 318 14.69 -12.37 -1.12
N GLY A 319 13.54 -11.83 -1.54
CA GLY A 319 12.53 -12.57 -2.30
C GLY A 319 11.79 -13.72 -1.58
N PRO A 320 10.83 -14.36 -2.26
CA PRO A 320 10.05 -15.47 -1.74
C PRO A 320 10.86 -16.75 -1.60
N ALA A 321 12.00 -16.88 -2.27
CA ALA A 321 12.86 -18.07 -2.22
C ALA A 321 13.72 -18.13 -0.94
N SER A 322 14.22 -16.98 -0.44
CA SER A 322 14.97 -16.90 0.82
C SER A 322 14.08 -16.79 2.07
N TRP A 323 12.76 -16.65 1.89
CA TRP A 323 11.81 -16.54 3.00
C TRP A 323 11.69 -17.85 3.80
N PRO A 324 11.92 -17.86 5.13
CA PRO A 324 11.89 -19.10 5.91
C PRO A 324 10.53 -19.80 5.87
N ALA A 325 10.54 -21.13 5.75
CA ALA A 325 9.32 -21.94 5.70
C ALA A 325 8.51 -21.93 7.02
N SER A 326 9.12 -21.49 8.13
CA SER A 326 8.47 -21.23 9.42
C SER A 326 7.66 -19.93 9.46
N ASP A 327 7.93 -19.00 8.54
CA ASP A 327 7.58 -17.60 8.68
C ASP A 327 6.35 -17.24 7.85
N SER A 328 5.51 -16.34 8.36
CA SER A 328 4.27 -15.97 7.67
C SER A 328 4.57 -15.18 6.39
N ARG A 329 4.25 -15.75 5.23
CA ARG A 329 4.36 -15.08 3.91
C ARG A 329 3.36 -13.93 3.70
N ARG A 330 2.68 -13.47 4.78
CA ARG A 330 1.68 -12.39 4.79
C ARG A 330 2.06 -11.20 5.68
N GLN A 331 3.12 -11.30 6.49
CA GLN A 331 3.56 -10.21 7.35
C GLN A 331 5.04 -10.36 7.74
N TRP A 332 5.78 -9.26 7.71
CA TRP A 332 7.19 -9.23 8.12
C TRP A 332 7.36 -8.71 9.54
N ILE A 333 7.33 -7.39 9.75
CA ILE A 333 7.42 -6.76 11.07
C ILE A 333 6.00 -6.55 11.61
N VAL A 334 5.71 -7.11 12.79
CA VAL A 334 4.41 -6.94 13.46
C VAL A 334 4.60 -6.39 14.87
N PHE A 335 4.02 -5.23 15.14
CA PHE A 335 3.88 -4.69 16.49
C PHE A 335 2.51 -5.11 17.05
N TYR A 336 2.51 -5.87 18.15
CA TYR A 336 1.28 -6.44 18.72
C TYR A 336 1.12 -6.05 20.19
N LYS A 337 0.01 -5.38 20.53
CA LYS A 337 -0.22 -4.78 21.87
C LYS A 337 0.95 -3.88 22.29
N ALA A 338 1.43 -3.11 21.31
CA ALA A 338 2.59 -2.24 21.40
C ALA A 338 2.13 -0.80 21.74
N ASP A 339 1.42 -0.66 22.86
CA ASP A 339 0.79 0.59 23.25
C ASP A 339 1.84 1.67 23.61
N GLY A 340 1.64 2.90 23.14
CA GLY A 340 2.53 4.04 23.42
C GLY A 340 3.91 3.97 22.76
N VAL A 341 4.04 3.21 21.66
CA VAL A 341 5.30 3.00 20.93
C VAL A 341 5.46 3.99 19.79
N THR A 342 6.66 4.57 19.68
CA THR A 342 7.10 5.36 18.52
C THR A 342 8.02 4.55 17.63
N LEU A 343 7.71 4.42 16.35
CA LEU A 343 8.62 3.95 15.29
C LEU A 343 9.13 5.18 14.54
N ALA A 344 10.43 5.46 14.59
CA ALA A 344 11.00 6.70 14.05
C ALA A 344 12.42 6.50 13.54
N GLY A 345 13.00 7.56 12.98
CA GLY A 345 14.40 7.62 12.56
C GLY A 345 14.54 8.33 11.21
N LYS A 346 15.72 8.27 10.62
CA LYS A 346 16.02 8.80 9.27
C LYS A 346 16.44 7.72 8.27
N GLY A 347 16.50 6.47 8.72
CA GLY A 347 16.94 5.31 7.94
C GLY A 347 15.86 4.79 6.99
N THR A 348 16.19 3.65 6.37
CA THR A 348 15.32 2.97 5.39
C THR A 348 14.88 1.61 5.91
N ILE A 349 13.57 1.38 5.84
CA ILE A 349 12.97 0.05 5.92
C ILE A 349 12.79 -0.42 4.48
N GLU A 350 13.67 -1.30 4.02
CA GLU A 350 13.70 -1.87 2.66
C GLU A 350 12.92 -3.19 2.66
N GLY A 351 12.22 -3.50 1.57
CA GLY A 351 11.27 -4.62 1.49
C GLY A 351 11.68 -5.80 0.60
N ASN A 352 12.70 -5.64 -0.24
CA ASN A 352 13.16 -6.65 -1.22
C ASN A 352 11.99 -7.25 -2.04
N GLY A 353 11.06 -6.38 -2.46
CA GLY A 353 9.79 -6.76 -3.09
C GLY A 353 9.86 -7.30 -4.52
N GLU A 354 10.98 -7.16 -5.23
CA GLU A 354 11.04 -7.41 -6.69
C GLU A 354 10.60 -8.84 -7.07
N GLU A 355 11.16 -9.87 -6.44
CA GLU A 355 10.77 -11.26 -6.72
C GLU A 355 9.35 -11.61 -6.25
N TRP A 356 8.78 -10.87 -5.29
CA TRP A 356 7.39 -11.05 -4.84
C TRP A 356 6.38 -10.47 -5.83
N TRP A 357 6.77 -9.41 -6.56
CA TRP A 357 5.95 -8.80 -7.61
C TRP A 357 5.89 -9.62 -8.89
N GLU A 358 6.92 -10.40 -9.19
CA GLU A 358 7.01 -11.28 -10.36
C GLU A 358 6.47 -12.71 -10.10
N LEU A 359 5.82 -12.96 -8.95
CA LEU A 359 5.13 -14.22 -8.65
C LEU A 359 4.04 -14.53 -9.70
N PRO A 360 3.81 -15.80 -10.10
CA PRO A 360 3.04 -16.12 -11.31
C PRO A 360 1.59 -15.61 -11.34
N CYS A 361 0.93 -15.49 -10.18
CA CYS A 361 -0.45 -15.02 -10.09
C CYS A 361 -0.58 -13.51 -9.85
N LYS A 362 0.53 -12.76 -9.90
CA LYS A 362 0.49 -11.30 -9.94
C LYS A 362 0.14 -10.83 -11.37
N PRO A 363 -0.40 -9.62 -11.54
CA PRO A 363 -0.54 -9.01 -12.86
C PRO A 363 0.83 -8.79 -13.51
N HIS A 364 1.23 -9.66 -14.44
CA HIS A 364 2.50 -9.53 -15.15
C HIS A 364 2.56 -8.22 -15.96
N ARG A 365 3.72 -7.56 -15.91
CA ARG A 365 3.91 -6.19 -16.39
C ARG A 365 3.87 -6.07 -17.91
N GLY A 366 2.75 -5.60 -18.46
CA GLY A 366 2.63 -5.18 -19.87
C GLY A 366 1.31 -5.57 -20.52
N PRO A 367 1.02 -5.07 -21.75
CA PRO A 367 -0.26 -5.30 -22.44
C PRO A 367 -0.52 -6.76 -22.81
N ASN A 368 0.51 -7.61 -22.78
CA ASN A 368 0.43 -9.05 -23.09
C ASN A 368 0.63 -9.93 -21.83
N GLY A 369 0.61 -9.35 -20.62
CA GLY A 369 0.88 -10.07 -19.38
C GLY A 369 -0.26 -11.01 -18.96
N SER A 370 -0.11 -12.31 -19.19
CA SER A 370 -1.07 -13.33 -18.78
C SER A 370 -0.81 -13.83 -17.35
N THR A 371 -1.65 -13.43 -16.39
CA THR A 371 -1.57 -13.93 -15.00
C THR A 371 -1.75 -15.46 -14.96
N LEU A 372 -0.83 -16.17 -14.31
CA LEU A 372 -0.78 -17.64 -14.25
C LEU A 372 -1.20 -18.17 -12.87
N PRO A 373 -1.76 -19.39 -12.76
CA PRO A 373 -1.98 -20.03 -11.47
C PRO A 373 -0.65 -20.26 -10.71
N GLY A 374 -0.57 -19.84 -9.44
CA GLY A 374 0.64 -19.98 -8.64
C GLY A 374 0.51 -19.42 -7.21
N PRO A 375 1.60 -19.37 -6.43
CA PRO A 375 1.61 -18.77 -5.10
C PRO A 375 1.40 -17.25 -5.14
N CYS A 376 0.52 -16.72 -4.29
CA CYS A 376 0.10 -15.30 -4.30
C CYS A 376 0.39 -14.53 -3.02
N ASP A 377 0.69 -15.22 -1.92
CA ASP A 377 1.00 -14.58 -0.65
C ASP A 377 2.26 -13.71 -0.78
N SER A 378 2.21 -12.50 -0.24
CA SER A 378 3.34 -11.57 -0.17
C SER A 378 3.22 -10.80 1.15
N PRO A 379 4.32 -10.59 1.89
CA PRO A 379 4.22 -10.01 3.22
C PRO A 379 3.92 -8.51 3.19
N ALA A 380 2.91 -8.09 3.96
CA ALA A 380 2.83 -6.70 4.39
C ALA A 380 4.05 -6.36 5.26
N LEU A 381 4.72 -5.26 4.96
CA LEU A 381 6.07 -4.99 5.44
C LEU A 381 6.06 -4.62 6.94
N ILE A 382 5.22 -3.67 7.32
CA ILE A 382 5.04 -3.23 8.72
C ILE A 382 3.55 -3.32 9.07
N ARG A 383 3.22 -3.94 10.20
CA ARG A 383 1.85 -3.98 10.74
C ARG A 383 1.81 -3.65 12.23
N PHE A 384 1.09 -2.61 12.60
CA PHE A 384 0.59 -2.44 13.97
C PHE A 384 -0.75 -3.17 14.10
N PHE A 385 -0.90 -3.98 15.14
CA PHE A 385 -2.09 -4.79 15.38
C PHE A 385 -2.50 -4.71 16.86
N VAL A 386 -3.77 -4.39 17.13
CA VAL A 386 -4.33 -4.27 18.49
C VAL A 386 -3.43 -3.39 19.39
N SER A 387 -3.11 -2.18 18.93
CA SER A 387 -2.14 -1.28 19.58
C SER A 387 -2.64 0.18 19.61
N ASN A 388 -2.38 0.88 20.71
CA ASN A 388 -2.85 2.24 20.98
C ASN A 388 -1.70 3.26 21.01
N ASP A 389 -2.00 4.54 20.79
CA ASP A 389 -1.05 5.65 20.98
C ASP A 389 0.25 5.47 20.16
N VAL A 390 0.09 5.00 18.92
CA VAL A 390 1.19 4.65 18.02
C VAL A 390 1.63 5.87 17.22
N THR A 391 2.93 6.15 17.21
CA THR A 391 3.53 7.18 16.35
C THR A 391 4.48 6.55 15.33
N VAL A 392 4.37 6.92 14.05
CA VAL A 392 5.33 6.52 12.99
C VAL A 392 5.84 7.78 12.26
N ARG A 393 7.15 8.07 12.31
CA ARG A 393 7.65 9.37 11.80
C ARG A 393 9.04 9.40 11.17
N GLY A 394 9.20 10.19 10.11
CA GLY A 394 10.47 10.57 9.48
C GLY A 394 11.20 9.50 8.64
N LEU A 395 10.69 8.27 8.63
CA LEU A 395 11.33 7.12 7.99
C LEU A 395 11.14 7.07 6.47
N ARG A 396 12.09 6.40 5.80
CA ARG A 396 11.94 5.91 4.43
C ARG A 396 11.43 4.46 4.46
N ILE A 397 10.44 4.13 3.65
CA ILE A 397 9.89 2.77 3.52
C ILE A 397 9.82 2.41 2.04
N GLU A 398 10.61 1.44 1.60
CA GLU A 398 10.92 1.23 0.18
C GLU A 398 10.66 -0.22 -0.27
N ASN A 399 10.22 -0.38 -1.52
CA ASN A 399 10.09 -1.65 -2.25
C ASN A 399 9.34 -2.77 -1.49
N SER A 400 8.20 -2.44 -0.89
CA SER A 400 7.41 -3.39 -0.11
C SER A 400 6.83 -4.54 -0.96
N PRO A 401 6.91 -5.81 -0.52
CA PRO A 401 6.27 -6.95 -1.21
C PRO A 401 4.74 -6.87 -1.31
N GLN A 402 4.11 -6.17 -0.37
CA GLN A 402 2.68 -5.83 -0.35
C GLN A 402 2.49 -4.45 0.29
N PHE A 403 1.54 -4.27 1.23
CA PHE A 403 1.29 -2.97 1.88
C PHE A 403 2.51 -2.56 2.73
N HIS A 404 2.98 -1.32 2.58
CA HIS A 404 4.18 -0.82 3.28
C HIS A 404 3.92 -0.66 4.78
N LEU A 405 2.80 -0.02 5.15
CA LEU A 405 2.41 0.22 6.54
C LEU A 405 0.92 -0.10 6.76
N LYS A 406 0.63 -1.05 7.66
CA LYS A 406 -0.73 -1.41 8.11
C LYS A 406 -0.98 -0.97 9.56
N PHE A 407 -2.17 -0.47 9.81
CA PHE A 407 -2.78 -0.39 11.15
C PHE A 407 -4.08 -1.21 11.15
N ASP A 408 -4.20 -2.13 12.09
CA ASP A 408 -5.39 -2.99 12.23
C ASP A 408 -5.79 -3.10 13.71
N ALA A 409 -7.07 -2.86 14.01
CA ALA A 409 -7.62 -2.79 15.37
C ALA A 409 -6.85 -1.81 16.29
N CYS A 410 -6.38 -0.69 15.75
CA CYS A 410 -5.58 0.30 16.47
C CYS A 410 -6.42 1.52 16.88
N ASN A 411 -5.88 2.35 17.77
CA ASN A 411 -6.57 3.58 18.22
C ASN A 411 -5.56 4.67 18.62
N ARG A 412 -5.82 5.92 18.22
CA ARG A 412 -4.88 7.06 18.33
C ARG A 412 -3.57 6.75 17.61
N VAL A 413 -3.62 6.81 16.29
CA VAL A 413 -2.49 6.59 15.37
C VAL A 413 -2.03 7.93 14.81
N SER A 414 -0.73 8.21 14.85
CA SER A 414 -0.13 9.40 14.25
C SER A 414 1.01 9.02 13.30
N VAL A 415 0.86 9.34 12.01
CA VAL A 415 1.89 9.17 10.99
C VAL A 415 2.33 10.55 10.49
N ASP A 416 3.63 10.85 10.50
CA ASP A 416 4.14 12.16 10.13
C ASP A 416 5.46 12.12 9.33
N GLY A 417 5.50 12.82 8.20
CA GLY A 417 6.72 13.05 7.43
C GLY A 417 7.39 11.80 6.87
N LEU A 418 6.63 10.76 6.49
CA LEU A 418 7.18 9.56 5.85
C LEU A 418 7.50 9.78 4.37
N PHE A 419 8.48 9.02 3.88
CA PHE A 419 8.74 8.84 2.45
C PHE A 419 8.56 7.37 2.08
N VAL A 420 7.53 7.07 1.27
CA VAL A 420 7.20 5.72 0.82
C VAL A 420 7.45 5.60 -0.69
N SER A 421 8.16 4.55 -1.14
CA SER A 421 8.58 4.40 -2.54
C SER A 421 8.65 2.95 -3.01
N SER A 422 7.78 2.57 -3.95
CA SER A 422 7.86 1.35 -4.77
C SER A 422 7.54 1.68 -6.23
N PRO A 423 8.00 0.90 -7.24
CA PRO A 423 7.75 1.18 -8.65
C PRO A 423 6.26 1.26 -9.02
N ALA A 424 5.90 2.09 -10.00
CA ALA A 424 4.51 2.31 -10.46
C ALA A 424 3.73 1.03 -10.85
N PHE A 425 4.43 -0.03 -11.23
CA PHE A 425 3.85 -1.33 -11.60
C PHE A 425 4.17 -2.41 -10.55
N SER A 426 4.28 -2.05 -9.27
CA SER A 426 4.40 -3.00 -8.16
C SER A 426 2.99 -3.35 -7.62
N PRO A 427 2.53 -4.60 -7.77
CA PRO A 427 1.14 -4.95 -7.50
C PRO A 427 0.82 -4.98 -6.00
N ASN A 428 -0.25 -4.29 -5.60
CA ASN A 428 -0.77 -4.24 -4.23
C ASN A 428 0.24 -3.70 -3.20
N THR A 429 0.99 -2.66 -3.58
CA THR A 429 1.96 -2.00 -2.71
C THR A 429 1.39 -0.78 -1.98
N ASP A 430 0.19 -0.91 -1.40
CA ASP A 430 -0.48 0.17 -0.66
C ASP A 430 0.48 0.92 0.27
N GLY A 431 0.38 2.26 0.31
CA GLY A 431 1.26 3.10 1.11
C GLY A 431 0.96 2.98 2.60
N ILE A 432 -0.19 3.52 3.02
CA ILE A 432 -0.70 3.37 4.38
C ILE A 432 -2.10 2.78 4.32
N HIS A 433 -2.30 1.63 4.98
CA HIS A 433 -3.58 0.96 5.09
C HIS A 433 -4.09 1.00 6.52
N VAL A 434 -5.34 1.44 6.73
CA VAL A 434 -5.99 1.47 8.05
C VAL A 434 -7.28 0.66 8.04
N GLU A 435 -7.43 -0.25 9.00
CA GLU A 435 -8.60 -1.13 9.13
C GLU A 435 -8.95 -1.29 10.62
N ASN A 436 -10.23 -1.36 10.97
CA ASN A 436 -10.74 -1.42 12.35
C ASN A 436 -10.14 -0.35 13.30
N THR A 437 -9.71 0.80 12.76
CA THR A 437 -8.79 1.73 13.44
C THR A 437 -9.40 3.12 13.62
N THR A 438 -9.25 3.68 14.82
CA THR A 438 -9.91 4.95 15.20
C THR A 438 -8.94 6.05 15.59
N ALA A 439 -9.32 7.32 15.38
CA ALA A 439 -8.49 8.50 15.65
C ALA A 439 -7.12 8.43 14.96
N VAL A 440 -7.13 8.46 13.62
CA VAL A 440 -5.93 8.40 12.76
C VAL A 440 -5.57 9.80 12.28
N GLN A 441 -4.28 10.12 12.32
CA GLN A 441 -3.68 11.27 11.63
C GLN A 441 -2.58 10.78 10.69
N ILE A 442 -2.61 11.21 9.42
CA ILE A 442 -1.57 10.95 8.41
C ILE A 442 -1.15 12.30 7.81
N LEU A 443 0.05 12.76 8.15
CA LEU A 443 0.51 14.12 7.94
C LEU A 443 1.80 14.19 7.11
N ASN A 444 1.96 15.26 6.32
CA ASN A 444 3.23 15.72 5.72
C ASN A 444 4.00 14.70 4.87
N SER A 445 3.36 13.58 4.48
CA SER A 445 4.03 12.40 3.94
C SER A 445 4.01 12.37 2.41
N ARG A 446 4.96 11.66 1.79
CA ARG A 446 5.04 11.48 0.34
C ARG A 446 5.07 10.00 0.01
N ILE A 447 4.19 9.57 -0.88
CA ILE A 447 3.92 8.15 -1.15
C ILE A 447 3.89 7.93 -2.66
N TYR A 448 4.78 7.07 -3.15
CA TYR A 448 4.91 6.69 -4.54
C TYR A 448 4.85 5.16 -4.64
N ASN A 449 3.81 4.59 -5.26
CA ASN A 449 3.58 3.14 -5.23
C ASN A 449 2.76 2.64 -6.43
N GLY A 450 2.47 1.34 -6.48
CA GLY A 450 1.67 0.71 -7.54
C GLY A 450 0.24 0.31 -7.15
N ASP A 451 -0.26 0.77 -6.00
CA ASP A 451 -1.65 0.60 -5.57
C ASP A 451 -2.13 1.83 -4.76
N ASP A 452 -3.12 1.73 -3.87
CA ASP A 452 -3.66 2.88 -3.12
C ASP A 452 -2.58 3.60 -2.28
N CYS A 453 -2.54 4.92 -2.38
CA CYS A 453 -1.63 5.79 -1.62
C CYS A 453 -1.96 5.73 -0.12
N VAL A 454 -3.25 5.89 0.19
CA VAL A 454 -3.84 5.55 1.49
C VAL A 454 -5.13 4.77 1.25
N SER A 455 -5.30 3.62 1.90
CA SER A 455 -6.50 2.79 1.82
C SER A 455 -7.19 2.64 3.19
N ILE A 456 -8.48 2.99 3.25
CA ILE A 456 -9.30 3.02 4.48
C ILE A 456 -10.30 1.86 4.42
N GLY A 457 -10.02 0.79 5.15
CA GLY A 457 -10.87 -0.38 5.33
C GLY A 457 -12.04 -0.16 6.29
N SER A 458 -12.79 -1.23 6.55
CA SER A 458 -13.96 -1.21 7.43
C SER A 458 -13.57 -0.99 8.90
N GLY A 459 -14.49 -0.48 9.71
CA GLY A 459 -14.34 -0.27 11.15
C GLY A 459 -13.53 0.98 11.50
N CYS A 460 -13.35 1.91 10.57
CA CYS A 460 -12.56 3.12 10.76
C CYS A 460 -13.43 4.33 11.13
N TYR A 461 -12.99 5.11 12.12
CA TYR A 461 -13.66 6.34 12.57
C TYR A 461 -12.67 7.44 12.93
N GLY A 462 -12.88 8.66 12.41
CA GLY A 462 -12.02 9.81 12.70
C GLY A 462 -10.65 9.65 12.05
N VAL A 463 -10.61 9.70 10.71
CA VAL A 463 -9.39 9.58 9.91
C VAL A 463 -9.08 10.93 9.25
N HIS A 464 -8.01 11.58 9.70
CA HIS A 464 -7.53 12.85 9.15
C HIS A 464 -6.25 12.63 8.33
N ILE A 465 -6.26 13.06 7.07
CA ILE A 465 -5.13 12.97 6.13
C ILE A 465 -4.82 14.37 5.63
N GLU A 466 -3.62 14.90 5.87
CA GLU A 466 -3.29 16.27 5.52
C GLU A 466 -1.86 16.47 4.99
N ASN A 467 -1.70 17.34 3.98
CA ASN A 467 -0.42 17.67 3.36
C ASN A 467 0.32 16.42 2.81
N VAL A 468 -0.44 15.49 2.24
CA VAL A 468 0.08 14.25 1.64
C VAL A 468 0.27 14.42 0.14
N THR A 469 1.42 13.97 -0.38
CA THR A 469 1.67 13.86 -1.83
C THR A 469 1.66 12.39 -2.25
N CYS A 470 0.67 12.01 -3.05
CA CYS A 470 0.59 10.73 -3.76
C CYS A 470 1.17 10.90 -5.17
N GLY A 471 2.08 10.03 -5.61
CA GLY A 471 2.73 10.15 -6.93
C GLY A 471 2.90 8.81 -7.63
N HIS A 472 2.09 8.58 -8.66
CA HIS A 472 1.72 7.29 -9.22
C HIS A 472 1.17 6.28 -8.19
N GLY A 473 0.31 5.38 -8.66
CA GLY A 473 -0.50 4.48 -7.82
C GLY A 473 -1.99 4.72 -8.05
N HIS A 474 -2.83 4.33 -7.10
CA HIS A 474 -4.29 4.35 -7.24
C HIS A 474 -5.00 5.49 -6.49
N GLY A 475 -4.28 6.44 -5.88
CA GLY A 475 -4.88 7.59 -5.19
C GLY A 475 -5.31 7.28 -3.75
N ILE A 476 -6.20 8.10 -3.18
CA ILE A 476 -6.70 7.93 -1.81
C ILE A 476 -8.08 7.26 -1.85
N SER A 477 -8.19 6.08 -1.23
CA SER A 477 -9.36 5.21 -1.35
C SER A 477 -10.00 4.88 0.01
N ILE A 478 -11.32 5.05 0.08
CA ILE A 478 -12.17 4.35 1.04
C ILE A 478 -12.58 3.01 0.42
N GLY A 479 -12.36 1.91 1.13
CA GLY A 479 -12.69 0.55 0.70
C GLY A 479 -11.61 -0.17 -0.12
N SER A 480 -11.90 -1.36 -0.66
CA SER A 480 -13.24 -1.90 -0.90
C SER A 480 -14.00 -2.35 0.35
N LEU A 481 -15.21 -1.82 0.56
CA LEU A 481 -16.07 -2.12 1.72
C LEU A 481 -17.16 -3.16 1.38
N GLY A 482 -17.57 -3.98 2.36
CA GLY A 482 -18.74 -4.87 2.25
C GLY A 482 -18.52 -6.21 1.51
N VAL A 483 -17.27 -6.62 1.33
CA VAL A 483 -16.89 -7.85 0.61
C VAL A 483 -17.65 -9.09 1.09
N ARG A 484 -18.11 -9.94 0.16
CA ARG A 484 -18.96 -11.13 0.45
C ARG A 484 -20.21 -10.80 1.27
N ASN A 485 -20.88 -9.71 0.90
CA ASN A 485 -22.14 -9.25 1.49
C ASN A 485 -22.04 -8.98 3.01
N THR A 486 -20.89 -8.50 3.45
CA THR A 486 -20.64 -8.13 4.86
C THR A 486 -21.11 -6.72 5.17
N ARG A 487 -21.39 -6.47 6.46
CA ARG A 487 -21.57 -5.11 6.99
C ARG A 487 -20.21 -4.44 7.11
N ALA A 488 -20.06 -3.27 6.51
CA ALA A 488 -18.85 -2.46 6.59
C ALA A 488 -19.19 -1.02 6.94
N CYS A 489 -18.29 -0.37 7.69
CA CYS A 489 -18.54 0.95 8.28
C CYS A 489 -17.31 1.84 8.26
N VAL A 490 -17.46 3.06 7.74
CA VAL A 490 -16.45 4.12 7.76
C VAL A 490 -17.16 5.45 8.01
N SER A 491 -16.68 6.25 8.97
CA SER A 491 -17.25 7.59 9.19
C SER A 491 -16.25 8.60 9.74
N ASN A 492 -16.54 9.89 9.56
CA ASN A 492 -15.67 11.00 9.94
C ASN A 492 -14.27 10.87 9.31
N VAL A 493 -14.20 11.08 8.00
CA VAL A 493 -12.97 11.03 7.21
C VAL A 493 -12.72 12.41 6.59
N THR A 494 -11.56 13.01 6.85
CA THR A 494 -11.15 14.28 6.27
C THR A 494 -9.83 14.11 5.53
N VAL A 495 -9.79 14.54 4.27
CA VAL A 495 -8.59 14.59 3.44
C VAL A 495 -8.39 16.04 3.01
N ARG A 496 -7.30 16.67 3.44
CA ARG A 496 -7.02 18.10 3.23
C ARG A 496 -5.66 18.35 2.59
N ASN A 497 -5.58 19.39 1.75
CA ASN A 497 -4.31 19.91 1.23
C ASN A 497 -3.44 18.86 0.53
N ALA A 498 -4.06 17.90 -0.16
CA ALA A 498 -3.37 16.75 -0.76
C ALA A 498 -2.99 17.01 -2.23
N ARG A 499 -1.89 16.41 -2.67
CA ARG A 499 -1.43 16.43 -4.08
C ARG A 499 -1.45 15.02 -4.65
N ILE A 500 -2.08 14.82 -5.80
CA ILE A 500 -2.17 13.49 -6.45
C ILE A 500 -1.66 13.60 -7.88
N LEU A 501 -0.56 12.93 -8.16
CA LEU A 501 0.21 13.05 -9.40
C LEU A 501 0.21 11.73 -10.16
N ASP A 502 0.00 11.75 -11.47
CA ASP A 502 0.25 10.64 -12.40
C ASP A 502 -0.38 9.29 -11.97
N SER A 503 -1.55 9.37 -11.32
CA SER A 503 -2.22 8.25 -10.63
C SER A 503 -3.51 7.80 -11.33
N ASP A 504 -3.90 6.55 -11.11
CA ASP A 504 -5.10 5.95 -11.73
C ASP A 504 -6.41 6.46 -11.14
N ASN A 505 -6.40 6.95 -9.90
CA ASN A 505 -7.53 7.66 -9.32
C ASN A 505 -7.03 8.83 -8.46
N GLY A 506 -7.91 9.80 -8.23
CA GLY A 506 -7.69 10.89 -7.28
C GLY A 506 -8.22 10.48 -5.91
N VAL A 507 -9.47 10.85 -5.64
CA VAL A 507 -10.21 10.48 -4.43
C VAL A 507 -11.33 9.50 -4.76
N ARG A 508 -11.38 8.37 -4.04
CA ARG A 508 -12.16 7.18 -4.44
C ARG A 508 -12.91 6.54 -3.27
N ILE A 509 -14.15 6.11 -3.51
CA ILE A 509 -14.94 5.25 -2.62
C ILE A 509 -15.30 3.97 -3.39
N LYS A 510 -14.91 2.80 -2.86
CA LYS A 510 -15.17 1.46 -3.41
C LYS A 510 -16.07 0.67 -2.46
N THR A 511 -17.22 0.20 -2.92
CA THR A 511 -18.07 -0.73 -2.14
C THR A 511 -18.50 -1.92 -3.00
N TRP A 512 -18.49 -3.10 -2.41
CA TRP A 512 -18.90 -4.33 -3.06
C TRP A 512 -20.41 -4.38 -3.30
N GLN A 513 -20.79 -4.92 -4.46
CA GLN A 513 -22.16 -5.36 -4.70
C GLN A 513 -22.58 -6.39 -3.63
N GLY A 514 -23.78 -6.24 -3.08
CA GLY A 514 -24.31 -7.08 -2.00
C GLY A 514 -23.87 -6.67 -0.59
N GLY A 515 -22.95 -5.71 -0.45
CA GLY A 515 -22.49 -5.20 0.85
C GLY A 515 -23.58 -4.43 1.63
N ALA A 516 -23.34 -4.19 2.92
CA ALA A 516 -24.25 -3.44 3.79
C ALA A 516 -23.51 -2.54 4.78
N GLY A 517 -24.22 -1.67 5.52
CA GLY A 517 -23.62 -0.66 6.41
C GLY A 517 -23.47 0.69 5.73
N ALA A 518 -22.55 1.54 6.19
CA ALA A 518 -22.49 2.94 5.76
C ALA A 518 -21.07 3.53 5.63
N VAL A 519 -20.92 4.42 4.65
CA VAL A 519 -19.90 5.47 4.56
C VAL A 519 -20.59 6.80 4.79
N SER A 520 -20.11 7.60 5.74
CA SER A 520 -20.72 8.88 6.15
C SER A 520 -19.69 9.91 6.62
N ASP A 521 -20.05 11.18 6.58
CA ASP A 521 -19.23 12.31 7.05
C ASP A 521 -17.81 12.30 6.44
N VAL A 522 -17.73 12.44 5.12
CA VAL A 522 -16.48 12.42 4.35
C VAL A 522 -16.23 13.76 3.68
N GLU A 523 -15.07 14.37 3.92
CA GLU A 523 -14.61 15.58 3.21
C GLU A 523 -13.30 15.33 2.46
N PHE A 524 -13.28 15.68 1.18
CA PHE A 524 -12.08 15.84 0.37
C PHE A 524 -11.94 17.32 -0.01
N ALA A 525 -10.98 18.02 0.61
CA ALA A 525 -10.85 19.48 0.53
C ALA A 525 -9.44 19.94 0.10
N GLY A 526 -9.35 20.90 -0.83
CA GLY A 526 -8.06 21.48 -1.25
C GLY A 526 -7.16 20.44 -1.92
N ILE A 527 -7.69 19.69 -2.89
CA ILE A 527 -7.01 18.56 -3.54
C ILE A 527 -6.48 19.00 -4.91
N HIS A 528 -5.15 18.97 -5.09
CA HIS A 528 -4.53 19.31 -6.36
C HIS A 528 -4.12 18.07 -7.16
N MET A 529 -4.61 17.94 -8.39
CA MET A 529 -4.39 16.77 -9.25
C MET A 529 -3.54 17.10 -10.49
N GLN A 530 -2.66 16.18 -10.88
CA GLN A 530 -1.84 16.30 -12.09
C GLN A 530 -1.89 14.99 -12.88
N ASN A 531 -2.36 15.03 -14.13
CA ASN A 531 -2.42 13.88 -15.05
C ASN A 531 -3.11 12.63 -14.45
N VAL A 532 -4.08 12.82 -13.54
CA VAL A 532 -4.82 11.73 -12.90
C VAL A 532 -5.84 11.13 -13.86
N LYS A 533 -6.03 9.81 -13.87
CA LYS A 533 -7.03 9.16 -14.75
C LYS A 533 -8.47 9.41 -14.25
N ASN A 534 -8.85 8.82 -13.11
CA ASN A 534 -10.20 8.92 -12.54
C ASN A 534 -10.19 9.84 -11.29
N CYS A 535 -10.37 11.15 -11.47
CA CYS A 535 -10.14 12.14 -10.42
C CYS A 535 -11.09 12.00 -9.21
N ILE A 536 -12.39 11.85 -9.44
CA ILE A 536 -13.40 11.65 -8.39
C ILE A 536 -14.20 10.39 -8.70
N VAL A 537 -14.17 9.41 -7.80
CA VAL A 537 -14.83 8.11 -8.00
C VAL A 537 -15.69 7.73 -6.80
N ILE A 538 -16.95 7.37 -7.07
CA ILE A 538 -17.73 6.46 -6.22
C ILE A 538 -18.10 5.26 -7.08
N ASP A 539 -17.79 4.05 -6.60
CA ASP A 539 -18.08 2.79 -7.27
C ASP A 539 -18.71 1.81 -6.27
N GLN A 540 -20.03 1.66 -6.33
CA GLN A 540 -20.78 0.63 -5.59
C GLN A 540 -20.98 -0.67 -6.39
N TYR A 541 -20.36 -0.79 -7.57
CA TYR A 541 -20.43 -1.96 -8.45
C TYR A 541 -19.17 -2.85 -8.35
N TYR A 542 -18.32 -2.62 -7.34
CA TYR A 542 -17.02 -3.25 -7.22
C TYR A 542 -17.10 -4.77 -7.03
N CYS A 543 -16.32 -5.53 -7.81
CA CYS A 543 -16.18 -6.99 -7.67
C CYS A 543 -14.86 -7.50 -8.28
N LEU A 544 -14.52 -8.77 -8.01
CA LEU A 544 -13.28 -9.43 -8.47
C LEU A 544 -13.40 -10.17 -9.84
N GLY A 545 -14.40 -9.89 -10.67
CA GLY A 545 -14.63 -10.64 -11.91
C GLY A 545 -15.32 -9.86 -13.02
N VAL A 546 -15.25 -10.39 -14.25
CA VAL A 546 -15.99 -9.86 -15.39
C VAL A 546 -17.41 -10.42 -15.37
N GLY A 547 -18.43 -9.56 -15.49
CA GLY A 547 -19.83 -9.99 -15.58
C GLY A 547 -20.50 -10.32 -14.25
N CYS A 548 -20.10 -9.67 -13.15
CA CYS A 548 -20.83 -9.74 -11.88
C CYS A 548 -22.28 -9.27 -12.06
N ALA A 549 -23.24 -10.04 -11.55
CA ALA A 549 -24.65 -9.67 -11.59
C ALA A 549 -24.96 -8.58 -10.56
N ASN A 550 -25.72 -7.56 -10.95
CA ASN A 550 -26.15 -6.51 -10.01
C ASN A 550 -26.92 -7.12 -8.83
N GLN A 551 -26.49 -6.79 -7.62
CA GLN A 551 -27.15 -7.17 -6.38
C GLN A 551 -27.93 -5.98 -5.81
N SER A 552 -29.07 -6.25 -5.17
CA SER A 552 -30.02 -5.27 -4.65
C SER A 552 -29.60 -4.59 -3.32
N SER A 553 -28.32 -4.67 -2.95
CA SER A 553 -27.76 -4.03 -1.77
C SER A 553 -26.34 -3.55 -2.03
N ALA A 554 -25.96 -2.48 -1.34
CA ALA A 554 -24.60 -1.94 -1.28
C ALA A 554 -24.41 -1.23 0.07
N VAL A 555 -23.15 -0.97 0.45
CA VAL A 555 -22.82 -0.10 1.59
C VAL A 555 -23.33 1.31 1.26
N ARG A 556 -24.24 1.87 2.07
CA ARG A 556 -24.82 3.20 1.83
C ARG A 556 -23.70 4.25 1.81
N VAL A 557 -23.75 5.19 0.87
CA VAL A 557 -22.84 6.34 0.84
C VAL A 557 -23.67 7.62 1.03
N ALA A 558 -23.34 8.39 2.06
CA ALA A 558 -24.03 9.63 2.40
C ALA A 558 -23.05 10.72 2.88
N GLY A 559 -23.39 12.00 2.71
CA GLY A 559 -22.63 13.11 3.31
C GLY A 559 -21.18 13.17 2.84
N VAL A 560 -20.97 13.20 1.52
CA VAL A 560 -19.63 13.23 0.90
C VAL A 560 -19.40 14.58 0.23
N ALA A 561 -18.49 15.38 0.79
CA ALA A 561 -18.16 16.71 0.28
C ALA A 561 -16.85 16.72 -0.53
N TYR A 562 -16.91 17.23 -1.74
CA TYR A 562 -15.78 17.51 -2.62
C TYR A 562 -15.61 19.03 -2.73
N ARG A 563 -14.57 19.58 -2.11
CA ARG A 563 -14.35 21.02 -1.94
C ARG A 563 -12.98 21.45 -2.47
N ASP A 564 -12.92 22.48 -3.30
CA ASP A 564 -11.68 23.03 -3.88
C ASP A 564 -10.75 21.95 -4.47
N ILE A 565 -11.28 21.15 -5.41
CA ILE A 565 -10.55 20.06 -6.07
C ILE A 565 -10.16 20.52 -7.48
N ARG A 566 -8.87 20.75 -7.73
CA ARG A 566 -8.40 21.40 -8.96
C ARG A 566 -7.25 20.68 -9.64
N GLY A 567 -7.11 20.86 -10.95
CA GLY A 567 -5.90 20.51 -11.69
C GLY A 567 -6.18 19.75 -12.98
N THR A 568 -5.33 18.80 -13.34
CA THR A 568 -5.37 18.13 -14.65
C THR A 568 -5.66 16.63 -14.59
N TYR A 569 -6.43 16.17 -15.56
CA TYR A 569 -6.77 14.75 -15.73
C TYR A 569 -6.36 14.22 -17.11
N ASN A 570 -6.20 12.91 -17.25
CA ASN A 570 -5.83 12.28 -18.52
C ASN A 570 -7.08 11.99 -19.38
N PRO A 571 -7.36 12.77 -20.45
CA PRO A 571 -8.60 12.62 -21.22
C PRO A 571 -8.65 11.32 -22.05
N ARG A 572 -7.54 10.57 -22.16
CA ARG A 572 -7.51 9.26 -22.84
C ARG A 572 -8.00 8.11 -21.93
N ALA A 573 -8.19 8.37 -20.64
CA ALA A 573 -8.68 7.38 -19.68
C ALA A 573 -10.21 7.38 -19.52
N GLY A 574 -10.91 8.40 -20.02
CA GLY A 574 -12.35 8.57 -19.90
C GLY A 574 -12.75 9.83 -19.14
N ALA A 575 -13.88 9.78 -18.44
CA ALA A 575 -14.43 10.89 -17.68
C ALA A 575 -13.66 11.09 -16.36
N PRO A 576 -13.37 12.34 -15.94
CA PRO A 576 -12.64 12.60 -14.70
C PRO A 576 -13.48 12.34 -13.44
N ILE A 577 -14.81 12.36 -13.56
CA ILE A 577 -15.75 12.23 -12.44
C ILE A 577 -16.71 11.08 -12.77
N ARG A 578 -16.80 10.10 -11.86
CA ARG A 578 -17.67 8.93 -11.99
C ARG A 578 -18.33 8.59 -10.66
N LEU A 579 -19.64 8.83 -10.55
CA LEU A 579 -20.47 8.52 -9.39
C LEU A 579 -21.42 7.36 -9.74
N ALA A 580 -20.93 6.12 -9.64
CA ALA A 580 -21.68 4.91 -9.97
C ALA A 580 -22.26 4.28 -8.69
N CYS A 581 -23.49 4.68 -8.35
CA CYS A 581 -24.17 4.26 -7.12
C CYS A 581 -25.27 3.21 -7.41
N SER A 582 -25.46 2.27 -6.48
CA SER A 582 -26.29 1.07 -6.67
C SER A 582 -27.74 1.41 -7.04
N ASP A 583 -28.31 0.67 -8.00
CA ASP A 583 -29.70 0.77 -8.44
C ASP A 583 -30.72 0.78 -7.27
N ALA A 584 -30.40 0.08 -6.18
CA ALA A 584 -31.26 -0.07 -5.00
C ALA A 584 -30.81 0.76 -3.77
N VAL A 585 -29.56 1.24 -3.73
CA VAL A 585 -28.99 2.00 -2.61
C VAL A 585 -28.25 3.21 -3.14
N ALA A 586 -28.99 4.30 -3.34
CA ALA A 586 -28.49 5.56 -3.87
C ALA A 586 -27.39 6.18 -3.00
N CYS A 587 -26.47 6.91 -3.63
CA CYS A 587 -25.63 7.86 -2.90
C CYS A 587 -26.43 9.13 -2.63
N THR A 588 -26.34 9.66 -1.41
CA THR A 588 -27.16 10.80 -0.95
C THR A 588 -26.31 11.90 -0.32
N ASP A 589 -26.84 13.12 -0.29
CA ASP A 589 -26.22 14.27 0.38
C ASP A 589 -24.76 14.52 -0.08
N ILE A 590 -24.46 14.26 -1.37
CA ILE A 590 -23.17 14.60 -1.99
C ILE A 590 -23.07 16.13 -2.13
N THR A 591 -21.90 16.71 -1.91
CA THR A 591 -21.67 18.15 -2.14
C THR A 591 -20.49 18.38 -3.07
N MET A 592 -20.65 19.27 -4.06
CA MET A 592 -19.56 19.72 -4.94
C MET A 592 -19.41 21.25 -4.89
N ALA A 593 -18.21 21.72 -4.54
CA ALA A 593 -17.85 23.13 -4.49
C ALA A 593 -16.40 23.34 -4.96
N GLY A 594 -16.15 24.30 -5.86
CA GLY A 594 -14.80 24.60 -6.36
C GLY A 594 -14.10 23.45 -7.09
N VAL A 595 -14.84 22.59 -7.80
CA VAL A 595 -14.25 21.47 -8.57
C VAL A 595 -13.88 21.94 -9.98
N GLU A 596 -12.58 21.97 -10.30
CA GLU A 596 -12.01 22.51 -11.54
C GLU A 596 -10.93 21.58 -12.13
N LEU A 597 -11.37 20.60 -12.91
CA LEU A 597 -10.55 19.57 -13.53
C LEU A 597 -10.52 19.77 -15.05
N VAL A 598 -9.34 20.04 -15.61
CA VAL A 598 -9.14 20.29 -17.04
C VAL A 598 -8.33 19.17 -17.72
N PRO A 599 -8.52 18.90 -19.02
CA PRO A 599 -7.70 17.91 -19.72
C PRO A 599 -6.21 18.29 -19.69
N ALA A 600 -5.36 17.35 -19.28
CA ALA A 600 -3.92 17.47 -19.43
C ALA A 600 -3.58 17.56 -20.93
N SER A 601 -2.81 18.59 -21.31
CA SER A 601 -2.30 18.74 -22.67
C SER A 601 -1.36 17.59 -23.04
N GLY A 602 -1.36 17.17 -24.30
CA GLY A 602 -0.34 16.25 -24.80
C GLY A 602 1.08 16.84 -24.71
N THR A 603 2.10 16.00 -24.88
CA THR A 603 3.51 16.44 -24.90
C THR A 603 3.86 17.34 -26.10
N ASP A 604 2.93 17.51 -27.04
CA ASP A 604 2.96 18.46 -28.16
C ASP A 604 2.12 19.73 -27.90
N GLY A 605 1.62 19.90 -26.68
CA GLY A 605 0.70 20.97 -26.28
C GLY A 605 -0.74 20.80 -26.79
N SER A 606 -1.07 19.70 -27.46
CA SER A 606 -2.37 19.54 -28.14
C SER A 606 -3.34 18.61 -27.42
N ILE A 607 -4.63 18.92 -27.52
CA ILE A 607 -5.74 18.02 -27.15
C ILE A 607 -6.30 17.36 -28.43
N LYS A 608 -5.41 16.98 -29.37
CA LYS A 608 -5.85 16.40 -30.66
C LYS A 608 -6.29 14.95 -30.49
N GLY A 609 -7.55 14.68 -30.82
CA GLY A 609 -8.12 13.33 -30.94
C GLY A 609 -8.60 12.68 -29.65
N ALA A 610 -8.39 13.29 -28.47
CA ALA A 610 -9.04 12.84 -27.25
C ALA A 610 -10.44 13.47 -27.16
N GLN A 611 -11.49 12.66 -27.31
CA GLN A 611 -12.84 13.09 -26.94
C GLN A 611 -12.87 13.27 -25.41
N VAL A 612 -13.19 14.49 -24.96
CA VAL A 612 -13.51 14.73 -23.55
C VAL A 612 -14.82 14.03 -23.26
N ALA A 613 -14.78 13.02 -22.38
CA ALA A 613 -15.97 12.34 -21.90
C ALA A 613 -16.59 13.13 -20.74
N ASP A 614 -17.90 13.33 -20.81
CA ASP A 614 -18.68 14.00 -19.77
C ASP A 614 -18.68 13.21 -18.44
N PRO A 615 -18.82 13.89 -17.28
CA PRO A 615 -19.03 13.23 -16.00
C PRO A 615 -20.14 12.18 -16.03
N PHE A 616 -19.89 11.04 -15.39
CA PHE A 616 -20.88 9.98 -15.22
C PHE A 616 -21.50 10.03 -13.83
N CYS A 617 -22.82 9.96 -13.73
CA CYS A 617 -23.55 9.78 -12.49
C CYS A 617 -24.67 8.75 -12.70
N TRP A 618 -24.89 7.90 -11.71
CA TRP A 618 -26.00 6.96 -11.67
C TRP A 618 -26.43 6.77 -10.21
N ASN A 619 -27.74 6.91 -9.96
CA ASN A 619 -28.39 6.91 -8.63
C ASN A 619 -27.66 7.74 -7.56
N ALA A 620 -27.16 8.92 -7.94
CA ALA A 620 -26.35 9.80 -7.10
C ALA A 620 -27.03 11.17 -6.94
N TYR A 621 -27.26 11.58 -5.69
CA TYR A 621 -28.01 12.78 -5.32
C TYR A 621 -27.18 13.71 -4.43
N GLY A 622 -27.33 15.02 -4.62
CA GLY A 622 -26.52 16.01 -3.94
C GLY A 622 -26.81 17.46 -4.33
N LEU A 623 -25.86 18.34 -3.99
CA LEU A 623 -25.87 19.77 -4.29
C LEU A 623 -24.55 20.21 -4.95
N MET A 624 -24.67 20.97 -6.02
CA MET A 624 -23.56 21.70 -6.65
C MET A 624 -23.60 23.16 -6.17
N GLU A 625 -22.86 23.47 -5.09
CA GLU A 625 -22.81 24.82 -4.51
C GLU A 625 -22.20 25.87 -5.45
N THR A 626 -21.34 25.42 -6.37
CA THR A 626 -20.70 26.25 -7.40
C THR A 626 -20.57 25.45 -8.69
N GLN A 627 -20.71 26.08 -9.85
CA GLN A 627 -20.49 25.43 -11.15
C GLN A 627 -19.13 24.70 -11.19
N THR A 628 -19.14 23.43 -11.59
CA THR A 628 -17.94 22.61 -11.76
C THR A 628 -17.40 22.68 -13.19
N LEU A 629 -16.11 22.40 -13.34
CA LEU A 629 -15.47 22.13 -14.63
C LEU A 629 -14.84 20.72 -14.57
N PRO A 630 -15.21 19.77 -15.47
CA PRO A 630 -16.40 19.81 -16.32
C PRO A 630 -17.71 19.91 -15.51
N PRO A 631 -18.82 20.42 -16.09
CA PRO A 631 -20.12 20.49 -15.43
C PRO A 631 -20.70 19.11 -15.12
N VAL A 632 -21.08 18.85 -13.87
CA VAL A 632 -21.64 17.55 -13.43
C VAL A 632 -23.17 17.60 -13.46
N TYR A 633 -23.76 17.85 -14.64
CA TYR A 633 -25.22 17.94 -14.82
C TYR A 633 -25.99 16.63 -14.53
N CYS A 634 -25.27 15.53 -14.33
CA CYS A 634 -25.85 14.23 -14.00
C CYS A 634 -26.11 14.01 -12.49
N LEU A 635 -25.60 14.88 -11.62
CA LEU A 635 -25.86 14.83 -10.18
C LEU A 635 -27.29 15.34 -9.93
N GLN A 636 -28.13 14.52 -9.30
CA GLN A 636 -29.54 14.84 -9.10
C GLN A 636 -29.75 15.64 -7.82
N GLU A 637 -30.63 16.65 -7.85
CA GLU A 637 -30.98 17.41 -6.64
C GLU A 637 -31.93 16.61 -5.72
N GLY A 638 -31.93 16.95 -4.43
CA GLY A 638 -32.83 16.34 -3.45
C GLY A 638 -32.44 14.92 -3.04
N ARG A 639 -33.41 14.00 -3.05
CA ARG A 639 -33.28 12.60 -2.60
C ARG A 639 -34.17 11.67 -3.44
N PRO A 640 -33.83 10.37 -3.57
CA PRO A 640 -34.65 9.42 -4.30
C PRO A 640 -36.06 9.25 -3.69
N GLU A 641 -37.09 9.25 -4.54
CA GLU A 641 -38.49 9.04 -4.15
C GLU A 641 -38.75 7.67 -3.49
N SER A 642 -37.86 6.70 -3.72
CA SER A 642 -37.97 5.31 -3.25
C SER A 642 -37.42 5.06 -1.84
N LEU A 643 -36.86 6.06 -1.16
CA LEU A 643 -36.33 5.91 0.20
C LEU A 643 -37.44 5.86 1.25
N GLN A 644 -38.10 4.71 1.38
CA GLN A 644 -38.71 4.33 2.66
C GLN A 644 -37.58 4.01 3.67
N ASP A 645 -37.67 4.56 4.87
CA ASP A 645 -36.61 4.48 5.89
C ASP A 645 -36.17 3.04 6.18
N GLN A 646 -34.96 2.69 5.75
CA GLN A 646 -34.25 1.49 6.18
C GLN A 646 -33.08 1.90 7.08
N PRO A 647 -33.26 1.84 8.42
CA PRO A 647 -32.24 2.29 9.37
C PRO A 647 -31.06 1.30 9.40
N THR A 648 -30.07 1.53 8.54
CA THR A 648 -28.72 1.00 8.71
C THR A 648 -27.72 2.15 8.85
N THR A 649 -27.77 2.79 10.02
CA THR A 649 -26.56 3.43 10.60
C THR A 649 -25.46 2.37 10.74
N CYS A 650 -24.25 2.82 11.06
CA CYS A 650 -23.28 1.96 11.74
C CYS A 650 -23.76 1.53 13.13
#